data_AF-A0A934UWP7-F1
#
_entry.id   AF-A0A934UWP7-F1
#
_cell.length_a   1.000
_cell.length_b   1.000
_cell.length_c   1.000
_cell.angle_alpha   90.00
_cell.angle_beta   90.00
_cell.angle_gamma   90.00
#
_symmetry.space_group_name_H-M   'P 1'
#
loop_
_entity.id
_entity.type
_entity.pdbx_description
1 polymer ?
#
loop_
_entity_poly.entity_id
_entity_poly.type
_entity_poly.pdbx_seq_one_letter_code
_entity_poly.pdbx_strand_id
1 'polypeptide(L)'
;MTKTDSPRLSPHEALAPRPDGGAAHATRPRSSGRVSALGSPGVALERDPGMPASTWRLRSDAWEYLRFAVKRLALGSDGDEVLAADSEILRSLRALETIEMYWAGFGQRYVKAIVELLQAGDYTTALDRIGRVVHRLRGTTVPEDPRDDHLDETERAELQDDVDPRPRFEVLVVDETTPGDRDTMHAEAQRLRGPADAFIYDFVVVPSADDAIAAVLTNPNILACVVRPGFSERTRQALSRELQDTVRLAHAQAGAHPASSRSGLASVQRVLRLADTLAALRPELDLYLMAGAHIEDLAGVLTRRFRRVFRREDQLELHLSLLRRVSHLYDTPFFTAIQDHARRPVGVFHALPVGRGGSVVGSKWIKDLAEFYGMNLLLAETSATSGGLDSLLAPVHTLKKAQALAARAFGAQRTFFVTNGTSTANKVVHQALVSPGDVVLVDRNCHKSHHHALMLTGARTAYLEAYPLNDVAFYGAVPLSRIKQLLLDYRAAGRLDEVRMVTLTNCTFDGIVYDPERVMAECLAIKPDLVFLWDEAWFAFAAFHPVTRRRTAMAAAKHLEERLRTSAHASAYQAQRERLFDPETGDPRHDEAWLEEELLPPPDAKIRVYATQSTHKTLTALRQGSMIHVYDREWVREAEEPFHEAYMTHTSTSPNYQILASLDLGRRQVELEGFELVQRQLDLATSLAQAIARHPLLRRTFRVLTAHDLIPAAHRETTRPMPLRDGLATMWEAWARDEFVVDPSRVTIEISRTGVDGDTFKHEHLMDRYGIQVNKTSRNTVLFMTNIGTSRSGIAYLIEVLVKLAERFEDEQLARDGAQPERAEAPMPPLPDFSAFASGYDADDGLPDGDLRSAFFDGQRRGRVEHVLPAELRERVDRGERPVSAGFVTPYPPGFPVLVPGQVVTAEVLDFMSVLDTREIHGYDAGRGYRILRS
;
A
#
# COMPACT_ATOMS: atom_id res chain seq x y z
N MET A 1 -63.67 -37.77 13.51
CA MET A 1 -64.73 -38.12 12.53
C MET A 1 -64.03 -38.33 11.19
N THR A 2 -63.91 -39.59 10.76
CA THR A 2 -64.56 -40.17 9.55
C THR A 2 -63.84 -39.81 8.24
N LYS A 3 -63.04 -40.73 7.68
CA LYS A 3 -63.40 -41.82 6.71
C LYS A 3 -63.38 -41.32 5.26
N THR A 4 -62.39 -41.74 4.45
CA THR A 4 -62.44 -42.88 3.49
C THR A 4 -63.55 -42.78 2.44
N ASP A 5 -63.21 -42.81 1.14
CA ASP A 5 -63.25 -44.04 0.34
C ASP A 5 -62.87 -43.83 -1.15
N SER A 6 -62.52 -44.92 -1.83
CA SER A 6 -62.21 -45.04 -3.28
C SER A 6 -63.54 -45.40 -4.04
N PRO A 7 -63.64 -46.24 -5.12
CA PRO A 7 -62.66 -46.90 -6.02
C PRO A 7 -63.10 -47.02 -7.51
N ARG A 8 -62.47 -47.94 -8.27
CA ARG A 8 -62.96 -48.70 -9.47
C ARG A 8 -62.74 -48.05 -10.86
N LEU A 9 -62.52 -48.81 -11.96
CA LEU A 9 -62.36 -50.27 -12.17
C LEU A 9 -61.59 -50.54 -13.49
N SER A 10 -60.95 -51.71 -13.61
CA SER A 10 -60.46 -52.30 -14.87
C SER A 10 -61.48 -53.31 -15.44
N PRO A 11 -61.20 -53.90 -16.61
CA PRO A 11 -61.44 -55.35 -16.74
C PRO A 11 -60.27 -56.14 -17.36
N HIS A 12 -60.30 -57.45 -17.08
CA HIS A 12 -59.41 -58.50 -17.58
C HIS A 12 -59.69 -58.86 -19.06
N GLU A 13 -58.72 -59.45 -19.75
CA GLU A 13 -58.72 -60.91 -20.03
C GLU A 13 -57.39 -61.38 -20.68
N ALA A 14 -57.10 -62.67 -20.58
CA ALA A 14 -55.82 -63.27 -20.98
C ALA A 14 -56.02 -64.64 -21.61
N LEU A 15 -55.31 -64.93 -22.71
CA LEU A 15 -54.99 -66.28 -23.19
C LEU A 15 -53.87 -66.23 -24.25
N ALA A 16 -52.92 -67.16 -24.13
CA ALA A 16 -51.85 -67.46 -25.11
C ALA A 16 -52.34 -68.59 -26.07
N PRO A 17 -51.68 -68.94 -27.21
CA PRO A 17 -50.23 -69.15 -27.35
C PRO A 17 -49.57 -68.71 -28.70
N ARG A 18 -48.26 -69.01 -28.79
CA ARG A 18 -47.28 -68.83 -29.89
C ARG A 18 -47.48 -69.85 -31.06
N PRO A 19 -46.97 -69.63 -32.31
CA PRO A 19 -45.51 -69.62 -32.60
C PRO A 19 -44.93 -68.70 -33.72
N ASP A 20 -43.61 -68.48 -33.59
CA ASP A 20 -42.50 -68.29 -34.55
C ASP A 20 -42.47 -67.26 -35.71
N GLY A 21 -41.35 -66.50 -35.77
CA GLY A 21 -40.79 -65.98 -37.03
C GLY A 21 -39.95 -64.67 -37.01
N GLY A 22 -38.64 -64.72 -36.68
CA GLY A 22 -37.65 -63.65 -36.97
C GLY A 22 -37.37 -62.65 -35.82
N ALA A 23 -36.26 -62.75 -35.06
CA ALA A 23 -34.90 -62.24 -35.37
C ALA A 23 -34.81 -60.69 -35.35
N ALA A 24 -33.94 -60.00 -34.60
CA ALA A 24 -32.86 -60.39 -33.66
C ALA A 24 -32.80 -59.32 -32.52
N HIS A 25 -31.89 -59.24 -31.54
CA HIS A 25 -30.56 -59.83 -31.28
C HIS A 25 -30.42 -60.22 -29.78
N ALA A 26 -29.21 -60.56 -29.31
CA ALA A 26 -28.96 -61.06 -27.94
C ALA A 26 -28.30 -60.06 -26.98
N THR A 27 -28.61 -60.19 -25.69
CA THR A 27 -28.06 -59.43 -24.56
C THR A 27 -26.79 -60.02 -23.95
N ARG A 28 -25.86 -59.16 -23.49
CA ARG A 28 -24.86 -59.38 -22.39
C ARG A 28 -23.93 -58.15 -22.28
N PRO A 29 -23.21 -57.95 -21.15
CA PRO A 29 -23.71 -57.57 -19.82
C PRO A 29 -23.29 -56.12 -19.45
N ARG A 30 -23.80 -55.57 -18.34
CA ARG A 30 -23.31 -54.27 -17.82
C ARG A 30 -21.87 -54.39 -17.31
N SER A 31 -20.92 -53.76 -18.00
CA SER A 31 -19.53 -53.62 -17.58
C SER A 31 -19.34 -52.36 -16.71
N SER A 32 -18.57 -52.49 -15.63
CA SER A 32 -18.14 -51.38 -14.77
C SER A 32 -17.28 -50.36 -15.53
N GLY A 33 -17.84 -49.18 -15.81
CA GLY A 33 -17.08 -48.03 -16.30
C GLY A 33 -16.35 -47.33 -15.15
N ARG A 34 -15.11 -47.71 -14.85
CA ARG A 34 -14.22 -46.90 -14.00
C ARG A 34 -13.87 -45.61 -14.74
N VAL A 35 -14.18 -44.46 -14.15
CA VAL A 35 -13.77 -43.16 -14.68
C VAL A 35 -12.28 -42.94 -14.41
N SER A 36 -11.44 -43.23 -15.40
CA SER A 36 -10.03 -42.82 -15.41
C SER A 36 -9.85 -41.62 -16.37
N ALA A 37 -10.17 -40.42 -15.91
CA ALA A 37 -10.10 -39.19 -16.71
C ALA A 37 -9.66 -37.95 -15.89
N LEU A 38 -8.65 -38.12 -15.03
CA LEU A 38 -7.93 -37.00 -14.37
C LEU A 38 -6.58 -36.68 -15.04
N GLY A 39 -6.34 -37.18 -16.26
CA GLY A 39 -5.10 -36.98 -17.01
C GLY A 39 -5.34 -36.51 -18.44
N SER A 40 -5.29 -35.20 -18.67
CA SER A 40 -5.22 -34.59 -20.01
C SER A 40 -4.60 -33.18 -19.91
N PRO A 41 -3.28 -33.04 -20.12
CA PRO A 41 -2.64 -31.73 -20.16
C PRO A 41 -2.89 -31.10 -21.54
N GLY A 42 -3.84 -30.16 -21.64
CA GLY A 42 -4.19 -29.59 -22.95
C GLY A 42 -5.25 -28.49 -23.01
N VAL A 43 -5.95 -28.17 -21.92
CA VAL A 43 -6.82 -26.98 -21.88
C VAL A 43 -5.98 -25.81 -21.38
N ALA A 44 -5.55 -24.95 -22.31
CA ALA A 44 -5.01 -23.65 -21.94
C ALA A 44 -6.08 -22.89 -21.14
N LEU A 45 -5.70 -22.38 -19.97
CA LEU A 45 -6.58 -21.57 -19.13
C LEU A 45 -6.95 -20.29 -19.88
N GLU A 46 -8.13 -20.26 -20.50
CA GLU A 46 -8.80 -18.99 -20.76
C GLU A 46 -9.06 -18.35 -19.40
N ARG A 47 -8.27 -17.30 -19.11
CA ARG A 47 -8.50 -16.44 -17.96
C ARG A 47 -9.93 -15.92 -18.07
N ASP A 48 -10.74 -16.08 -17.01
CA ASP A 48 -11.89 -15.19 -16.82
C ASP A 48 -11.36 -13.76 -17.04
N PRO A 49 -11.90 -12.99 -18.01
CA PRO A 49 -11.29 -11.71 -18.41
C PRO A 49 -11.23 -10.65 -17.31
N GLY A 50 -11.80 -10.90 -16.12
CA GLY A 50 -11.00 -10.68 -14.90
C GLY A 50 -11.66 -9.99 -13.71
N MET A 51 -11.38 -10.52 -12.53
CA MET A 51 -10.63 -9.67 -11.61
C MET A 51 -9.21 -10.25 -11.52
N PRO A 52 -8.14 -9.48 -11.21
CA PRO A 52 -6.94 -10.11 -10.71
C PRO A 52 -7.33 -10.74 -9.36
N ALA A 53 -7.65 -12.02 -9.40
CA ALA A 53 -7.82 -12.80 -8.19
C ALA A 53 -6.40 -13.05 -7.66
N SER A 54 -5.98 -12.22 -6.71
CA SER A 54 -4.87 -12.54 -5.83
C SER A 54 -5.08 -13.94 -5.23
N THR A 55 -4.00 -14.69 -4.98
CA THR A 55 -4.11 -16.12 -4.66
C THR A 55 -4.98 -16.41 -3.44
N TRP A 56 -4.93 -15.57 -2.41
CA TRP A 56 -5.76 -15.67 -1.21
C TRP A 56 -7.24 -15.30 -1.47
N ARG A 57 -7.51 -14.38 -2.39
CA ARG A 57 -8.87 -14.10 -2.87
C ARG A 57 -9.42 -15.26 -3.67
N LEU A 58 -8.65 -15.80 -4.61
CA LEU A 58 -9.01 -17.00 -5.38
C LEU A 58 -9.34 -18.17 -4.44
N ARG A 59 -8.54 -18.37 -3.39
CA ARG A 59 -8.80 -19.32 -2.31
C ARG A 59 -10.16 -19.09 -1.64
N SER A 60 -10.41 -17.87 -1.15
CA SER A 60 -11.67 -17.53 -0.45
C SER A 60 -12.88 -17.66 -1.36
N ASP A 61 -12.81 -17.14 -2.57
CA ASP A 61 -13.91 -17.13 -3.54
C ASP A 61 -14.20 -18.58 -4.02
N ALA A 62 -13.18 -19.45 -4.17
CA ALA A 62 -13.35 -20.87 -4.49
C ALA A 62 -14.02 -21.67 -3.35
N TRP A 63 -13.63 -21.46 -2.09
CA TRP A 63 -14.27 -22.14 -0.95
C TRP A 63 -15.75 -21.74 -0.78
N GLU A 64 -16.06 -20.45 -0.93
CA GLU A 64 -17.44 -19.93 -0.91
C GLU A 64 -18.27 -20.49 -2.07
N TYR A 65 -17.70 -20.54 -3.28
CA TYR A 65 -18.36 -21.15 -4.45
C TYR A 65 -18.65 -22.63 -4.23
N LEU A 66 -17.66 -23.41 -3.76
CA LEU A 66 -17.86 -24.83 -3.46
C LEU A 66 -18.93 -25.03 -2.39
N ARG A 67 -18.98 -24.19 -1.35
CA ARG A 67 -20.04 -24.26 -0.32
C ARG A 67 -21.42 -24.07 -0.93
N PHE A 68 -21.57 -23.10 -1.83
CA PHE A 68 -22.83 -22.84 -2.53
C PHE A 68 -23.21 -23.98 -3.49
N ALA A 69 -22.27 -24.44 -4.32
CA ALA A 69 -22.51 -25.47 -5.32
C ALA A 69 -22.81 -26.84 -4.69
N VAL A 70 -22.01 -27.27 -3.71
CA VAL A 70 -22.21 -28.54 -3.00
C VAL A 70 -23.48 -28.51 -2.14
N LYS A 71 -23.87 -27.34 -1.60
CA LYS A 71 -25.19 -27.19 -0.95
C LYS A 71 -26.35 -27.43 -1.90
N ARG A 72 -26.25 -27.01 -3.17
CA ARG A 72 -27.28 -27.31 -4.19
C ARG A 72 -27.32 -28.80 -4.53
N LEU A 73 -26.15 -29.45 -4.64
CA LEU A 73 -26.06 -30.90 -4.88
C LEU A 73 -26.65 -31.72 -3.72
N ALA A 74 -26.35 -31.35 -2.47
CA ALA A 74 -26.90 -32.00 -1.27
C ALA A 74 -28.43 -31.83 -1.10
N LEU A 75 -29.06 -30.91 -1.85
CA LEU A 75 -30.51 -30.65 -1.85
C LEU A 75 -31.21 -31.15 -3.13
N GLY A 76 -30.48 -31.63 -4.14
CA GLY A 76 -31.01 -32.05 -5.44
C GLY A 76 -31.10 -33.56 -5.61
N SER A 77 -31.99 -34.02 -6.51
CA SER A 77 -32.19 -35.44 -6.83
C SER A 77 -31.20 -36.01 -7.85
N ASP A 78 -30.58 -35.17 -8.68
CA ASP A 78 -29.79 -35.57 -9.86
C ASP A 78 -28.33 -35.08 -9.76
N GLY A 79 -27.67 -35.39 -8.63
CA GLY A 79 -26.35 -34.84 -8.30
C GLY A 79 -25.22 -35.20 -9.28
N ASP A 80 -25.20 -36.45 -9.79
CA ASP A 80 -24.07 -36.97 -10.56
C ASP A 80 -23.93 -36.33 -11.96
N GLU A 81 -25.05 -36.06 -12.65
CA GLU A 81 -25.02 -35.38 -13.95
C GLU A 81 -24.61 -33.90 -13.81
N VAL A 82 -25.02 -33.24 -12.71
CA VAL A 82 -24.66 -31.83 -12.44
C VAL A 82 -23.18 -31.70 -12.11
N LEU A 83 -22.60 -32.63 -11.33
CA LEU A 83 -21.17 -32.58 -10.96
C LEU A 83 -20.23 -32.80 -12.16
N ALA A 84 -20.65 -33.62 -13.13
CA ALA A 84 -19.91 -33.82 -14.38
C ALA A 84 -20.05 -32.64 -15.35
N ALA A 85 -21.13 -31.85 -15.26
CA ALA A 85 -21.39 -30.69 -16.12
C ALA A 85 -20.88 -29.35 -15.55
N ASP A 86 -20.77 -29.20 -14.22
CA ASP A 86 -20.34 -27.96 -13.59
C ASP A 86 -18.81 -27.78 -13.63
N SER A 87 -18.35 -27.16 -14.71
CA SER A 87 -16.94 -26.83 -14.93
C SER A 87 -16.31 -25.93 -13.86
N GLU A 88 -17.11 -25.22 -13.06
CA GLU A 88 -16.65 -24.26 -12.04
C GLU A 88 -16.32 -24.98 -10.72
N ILE A 89 -17.04 -26.05 -10.37
CA ILE A 89 -16.68 -26.94 -9.25
C ILE A 89 -15.29 -27.54 -9.50
N LEU A 90 -15.08 -28.11 -10.69
CA LEU A 90 -13.80 -28.70 -11.08
C LEU A 90 -12.67 -27.66 -11.15
N ARG A 91 -12.96 -26.42 -11.57
CA ARG A 91 -11.99 -25.32 -11.56
C ARG A 91 -11.61 -24.94 -10.13
N SER A 92 -12.60 -24.78 -9.25
CA SER A 92 -12.40 -24.43 -7.84
C SER A 92 -11.57 -25.48 -7.10
N LEU A 93 -11.87 -26.77 -7.30
CA LEU A 93 -11.12 -27.86 -6.68
C LEU A 93 -9.65 -27.89 -7.12
N ARG A 94 -9.35 -27.72 -8.42
CA ARG A 94 -7.97 -27.66 -8.94
C ARG A 94 -7.19 -26.44 -8.43
N ALA A 95 -7.87 -25.29 -8.32
CA ALA A 95 -7.27 -24.08 -7.77
C ALA A 95 -6.88 -24.30 -6.29
N LEU A 96 -7.79 -24.87 -5.49
CA LEU A 96 -7.52 -25.18 -4.09
C LEU A 96 -6.46 -26.26 -3.91
N GLU A 97 -6.46 -27.31 -4.72
CA GLU A 97 -5.39 -28.34 -4.72
C GLU A 97 -4.00 -27.72 -4.93
N THR A 98 -3.89 -26.66 -5.74
CA THR A 98 -2.64 -25.93 -5.99
C THR A 98 -2.30 -24.94 -4.88
N ILE A 99 -3.29 -24.31 -4.22
CA ILE A 99 -3.09 -23.19 -3.29
C ILE A 99 -3.01 -23.64 -1.83
N GLU A 100 -3.77 -24.65 -1.43
CA GLU A 100 -3.84 -25.12 -0.03
C GLU A 100 -2.55 -25.80 0.47
N MET A 101 -1.52 -25.95 -0.36
CA MET A 101 -0.18 -26.33 0.11
C MET A 101 0.58 -25.18 0.79
N TYR A 102 0.12 -23.94 0.60
CA TYR A 102 0.76 -22.73 1.12
C TYR A 102 0.10 -22.18 2.39
N TRP A 103 -0.85 -22.92 2.97
CA TRP A 103 -1.63 -22.53 4.15
C TRP A 103 -1.67 -23.65 5.19
N ALA A 104 -1.70 -23.28 6.46
CA ALA A 104 -1.86 -24.21 7.56
C ALA A 104 -3.35 -24.47 7.86
N GLY A 105 -3.64 -25.69 8.33
CA GLY A 105 -4.98 -26.16 8.66
C GLY A 105 -5.82 -26.46 7.42
N PHE A 106 -6.59 -27.55 7.47
CA PHE A 106 -7.27 -28.19 6.33
C PHE A 106 -6.29 -28.62 5.20
N GLY A 107 -5.72 -27.67 4.45
CA GLY A 107 -4.65 -27.93 3.49
C GLY A 107 -5.02 -28.87 2.33
N GLN A 108 -4.01 -29.30 1.55
CA GLN A 108 -4.20 -30.25 0.43
C GLN A 108 -4.91 -31.56 0.84
N ARG A 109 -4.69 -32.05 2.07
CA ARG A 109 -5.30 -33.29 2.58
C ARG A 109 -6.82 -33.17 2.62
N TYR A 110 -7.33 -32.02 3.07
CA TYR A 110 -8.76 -31.77 3.20
C TYR A 110 -9.43 -31.51 1.85
N VAL A 111 -8.75 -30.81 0.92
CA VAL A 111 -9.22 -30.71 -0.48
C VAL A 111 -9.36 -32.10 -1.10
N LYS A 112 -8.35 -32.97 -0.93
CA LYS A 112 -8.40 -34.34 -1.47
C LYS A 112 -9.53 -35.16 -0.85
N ALA A 113 -9.73 -35.10 0.46
CA ALA A 113 -10.84 -35.77 1.14
C ALA A 113 -12.22 -35.27 0.64
N ILE A 114 -12.35 -33.98 0.36
CA ILE A 114 -13.57 -33.41 -0.23
C ILE A 114 -13.76 -33.92 -1.67
N VAL A 115 -12.70 -33.98 -2.49
CA VAL A 115 -12.77 -34.58 -3.84
C VAL A 115 -13.24 -36.04 -3.78
N GLU A 116 -12.71 -36.83 -2.85
CA GLU A 116 -13.09 -38.23 -2.65
C GLU A 116 -14.55 -38.38 -2.21
N LEU A 117 -15.04 -37.53 -1.30
CA LEU A 117 -16.46 -37.50 -0.89
C LEU A 117 -17.41 -37.09 -2.03
N LEU A 118 -17.03 -36.07 -2.82
CA LEU A 118 -17.81 -35.65 -3.98
C LEU A 118 -17.87 -36.74 -5.06
N GLN A 119 -16.78 -37.48 -5.27
CA GLN A 119 -16.75 -38.64 -6.18
C GLN A 119 -17.55 -39.84 -5.65
N ALA A 120 -17.71 -39.96 -4.33
CA ALA A 120 -18.51 -40.99 -3.68
C ALA A 120 -20.02 -40.63 -3.57
N GLY A 121 -20.42 -39.43 -3.98
CA GLY A 121 -21.79 -38.93 -3.87
C GLY A 121 -22.19 -38.44 -2.46
N ASP A 122 -21.26 -38.38 -1.50
CA ASP A 122 -21.55 -37.88 -0.15
C ASP A 122 -21.42 -36.35 -0.09
N TYR A 123 -22.38 -35.69 -0.72
CA TYR A 123 -22.49 -34.23 -0.75
C TYR A 123 -22.76 -33.63 0.64
N THR A 124 -23.29 -34.41 1.59
CA THR A 124 -23.63 -33.90 2.92
C THR A 124 -22.38 -33.77 3.80
N THR A 125 -21.55 -34.80 3.85
CA THR A 125 -20.26 -34.75 4.57
C THR A 125 -19.27 -33.82 3.88
N ALA A 126 -19.29 -33.75 2.55
CA ALA A 126 -18.51 -32.76 1.80
C ALA A 126 -18.93 -31.32 2.14
N LEU A 127 -20.23 -31.03 2.19
CA LEU A 127 -20.76 -29.70 2.56
C LEU A 127 -20.37 -29.29 3.98
N ASP A 128 -20.41 -30.22 4.93
CA ASP A 128 -20.03 -29.97 6.32
C ASP A 128 -18.52 -29.66 6.46
N ARG A 129 -17.66 -30.43 5.79
CA ARG A 129 -16.22 -30.16 5.69
C ARG A 129 -15.95 -28.78 5.06
N ILE A 130 -16.51 -28.49 3.88
CA ILE A 130 -16.39 -27.17 3.23
C ILE A 130 -16.91 -26.04 4.14
N GLY A 131 -18.01 -26.31 4.85
CA GLY A 131 -18.63 -25.39 5.80
C GLY A 131 -17.65 -24.89 6.85
N ARG A 132 -16.83 -25.80 7.41
CA ARG A 132 -15.79 -25.49 8.41
C ARG A 132 -14.66 -24.63 7.85
N VAL A 133 -14.19 -24.89 6.63
CA VAL A 133 -13.16 -24.05 5.99
C VAL A 133 -13.66 -22.62 5.79
N VAL A 134 -14.85 -22.46 5.20
CA VAL A 134 -15.49 -21.15 5.02
C VAL A 134 -15.72 -20.45 6.37
N HIS A 135 -15.94 -21.22 7.43
CA HIS A 135 -16.13 -20.69 8.78
C HIS A 135 -14.85 -20.09 9.38
N ARG A 136 -13.73 -20.83 9.29
CA ARG A 136 -12.40 -20.37 9.71
C ARG A 136 -11.95 -19.14 8.90
N LEU A 137 -12.18 -19.16 7.58
CA LEU A 137 -11.89 -18.03 6.68
C LEU A 137 -12.68 -16.75 7.01
N ARG A 138 -13.84 -16.86 7.67
CA ARG A 138 -14.67 -15.72 8.10
C ARG A 138 -14.38 -15.24 9.53
N GLY A 139 -13.56 -15.96 10.30
CA GLY A 139 -13.29 -15.63 11.70
C GLY A 139 -14.51 -15.73 12.62
N THR A 140 -15.48 -16.57 12.27
CA THR A 140 -16.72 -16.79 13.05
C THR A 140 -16.60 -18.03 13.96
N THR A 141 -17.49 -18.22 14.94
CA THR A 141 -17.51 -19.42 15.83
C THR A 141 -18.27 -20.59 15.22
N VAL A 142 -17.62 -21.74 15.03
CA VAL A 142 -18.21 -22.91 14.33
C VAL A 142 -19.50 -23.34 15.05
N PRO A 143 -20.61 -23.66 14.34
CA PRO A 143 -21.84 -24.12 14.98
C PRO A 143 -21.60 -25.38 15.84
N GLU A 144 -22.24 -25.46 17.00
CA GLU A 144 -22.02 -26.50 18.03
C GLU A 144 -22.40 -27.94 17.63
N ASP A 145 -22.90 -28.17 16.41
CA ASP A 145 -23.44 -29.46 15.95
C ASP A 145 -22.67 -30.04 14.73
N PRO A 146 -21.37 -30.40 14.89
CA PRO A 146 -20.65 -31.18 13.90
C PRO A 146 -21.02 -32.67 14.00
N ARG A 147 -21.16 -33.35 12.85
CA ARG A 147 -21.17 -34.82 12.82
C ARG A 147 -19.74 -35.35 13.06
N ASP A 148 -19.39 -35.49 14.33
CA ASP A 148 -18.02 -35.81 14.80
C ASP A 148 -17.53 -37.24 14.45
N ASP A 149 -18.42 -38.08 13.92
CA ASP A 149 -18.16 -39.48 13.53
C ASP A 149 -17.19 -39.62 12.34
N HIS A 150 -16.92 -38.55 11.59
CA HIS A 150 -16.14 -38.57 10.35
C HIS A 150 -14.83 -37.77 10.39
N LEU A 151 -14.31 -37.48 11.59
CA LEU A 151 -13.04 -36.76 11.77
C LEU A 151 -11.88 -37.67 12.18
N ASP A 152 -10.72 -37.45 11.57
CA ASP A 152 -9.46 -38.00 12.07
C ASP A 152 -8.90 -37.20 13.27
N GLU A 153 -7.83 -37.72 13.88
CA GLU A 153 -7.22 -37.15 15.09
C GLU A 153 -6.65 -35.73 14.86
N THR A 154 -6.11 -35.46 13.66
CA THR A 154 -5.62 -34.13 13.28
C THR A 154 -6.79 -33.15 13.13
N GLU A 155 -7.88 -33.58 12.50
CA GLU A 155 -9.08 -32.76 12.30
C GLU A 155 -9.78 -32.40 13.62
N ARG A 156 -9.74 -33.28 14.62
CA ARG A 156 -10.21 -32.97 15.98
C ARG A 156 -9.31 -31.97 16.70
N ALA A 157 -7.99 -32.10 16.56
CA ALA A 157 -7.05 -31.14 17.15
C ALA A 157 -7.23 -29.74 16.52
N GLU A 158 -7.40 -29.66 15.21
CA GLU A 158 -7.71 -28.40 14.50
C GLU A 158 -9.02 -27.74 14.97
N LEU A 159 -10.05 -28.51 15.33
CA LEU A 159 -11.30 -27.97 15.90
C LEU A 159 -11.15 -27.48 17.35
N GLN A 160 -10.32 -28.15 18.16
CA GLN A 160 -10.00 -27.65 19.51
C GLN A 160 -9.20 -26.35 19.43
N ASP A 161 -8.33 -26.23 18.43
CA ASP A 161 -7.68 -24.98 18.10
C ASP A 161 -8.71 -23.89 17.75
N ASP A 162 -9.68 -24.13 16.86
CA ASP A 162 -10.67 -23.12 16.41
C ASP A 162 -11.46 -22.40 17.53
N VAL A 163 -11.60 -23.00 18.72
CA VAL A 163 -12.29 -22.36 19.88
C VAL A 163 -11.35 -21.60 20.82
N ASP A 164 -10.02 -21.68 20.63
CA ASP A 164 -9.05 -20.94 21.44
C ASP A 164 -8.96 -19.46 21.00
N PRO A 165 -9.17 -18.48 21.91
CA PRO A 165 -9.20 -17.06 21.59
C PRO A 165 -7.81 -16.41 21.41
N ARG A 166 -6.70 -17.15 21.56
CA ARG A 166 -5.35 -16.60 21.39
C ARG A 166 -5.06 -16.24 19.93
N PRO A 167 -4.30 -15.16 19.66
CA PRO A 167 -3.94 -14.81 18.28
C PRO A 167 -3.09 -15.90 17.62
N ARG A 168 -3.38 -16.17 16.35
CA ARG A 168 -2.72 -17.18 15.52
C ARG A 168 -1.73 -16.60 14.53
N PHE A 169 -0.71 -17.38 14.19
CA PHE A 169 0.17 -17.12 13.06
C PHE A 169 0.67 -18.43 12.43
N GLU A 170 1.28 -18.35 11.26
CA GLU A 170 1.81 -19.51 10.55
C GLU A 170 3.34 -19.45 10.47
N VAL A 171 3.97 -20.62 10.43
CA VAL A 171 5.42 -20.78 10.35
C VAL A 171 5.75 -21.61 9.11
N LEU A 172 6.37 -20.97 8.12
CA LEU A 172 6.83 -21.65 6.93
C LEU A 172 8.01 -22.56 7.28
N VAL A 173 7.98 -23.82 6.86
CA VAL A 173 9.11 -24.75 6.97
C VAL A 173 9.51 -25.20 5.57
N VAL A 174 10.77 -24.95 5.20
CA VAL A 174 11.29 -25.28 3.87
C VAL A 174 12.14 -26.54 3.98
N ASP A 175 11.56 -27.69 3.63
CA ASP A 175 12.17 -29.02 3.78
C ASP A 175 11.49 -30.06 2.86
N GLU A 176 12.27 -30.94 2.23
CA GLU A 176 11.72 -32.04 1.42
C GLU A 176 11.39 -33.25 2.32
N THR A 177 10.13 -33.33 2.76
CA THR A 177 9.64 -34.25 3.81
C THR A 177 8.55 -35.20 3.31
N THR A 178 8.48 -36.42 3.88
CA THR A 178 7.36 -37.32 3.62
C THR A 178 6.08 -36.82 4.33
N PRO A 179 4.88 -37.31 3.96
CA PRO A 179 3.66 -36.98 4.70
C PRO A 179 3.74 -37.33 6.19
N GLY A 180 4.28 -38.52 6.54
CA GLY A 180 4.41 -38.94 7.95
C GLY A 180 5.40 -38.09 8.76
N ASP A 181 6.46 -37.58 8.14
CA ASP A 181 7.37 -36.63 8.80
C ASP A 181 6.66 -35.32 9.13
N ARG A 182 5.77 -34.85 8.22
CA ARG A 182 4.96 -33.65 8.43
C ARG A 182 3.95 -33.85 9.56
N ASP A 183 3.21 -34.95 9.55
CA ASP A 183 2.26 -35.29 10.63
C ASP A 183 2.99 -35.35 12.00
N THR A 184 4.19 -35.92 12.03
CA THR A 184 5.06 -35.96 13.22
C THR A 184 5.46 -34.55 13.69
N MET A 185 5.86 -33.66 12.77
CA MET A 185 6.21 -32.27 13.11
C MET A 185 5.02 -31.47 13.64
N HIS A 186 3.82 -31.66 13.09
CA HIS A 186 2.60 -31.02 13.61
C HIS A 186 2.28 -31.53 15.02
N ALA A 187 2.31 -32.84 15.25
CA ALA A 187 2.08 -33.43 16.56
C ALA A 187 3.13 -33.00 17.61
N GLU A 188 4.39 -32.85 17.22
CA GLU A 188 5.45 -32.33 18.10
C GLU A 188 5.24 -30.84 18.44
N ALA A 189 4.89 -30.01 17.46
CA ALA A 189 4.56 -28.60 17.71
C ALA A 189 3.39 -28.46 18.69
N GLN A 190 2.31 -29.23 18.49
CA GLN A 190 1.15 -29.25 19.39
C GLN A 190 1.53 -29.68 20.82
N ARG A 191 2.40 -30.69 20.98
CA ARG A 191 2.90 -31.14 22.30
C ARG A 191 3.73 -30.10 23.04
N LEU A 192 4.39 -29.18 22.33
CA LEU A 192 5.18 -28.09 22.93
C LEU A 192 4.31 -26.90 23.35
N ARG A 193 3.09 -26.75 22.82
CA ARG A 193 2.17 -25.65 23.19
C ARG A 193 1.71 -25.78 24.64
N GLY A 194 1.77 -24.68 25.37
CA GLY A 194 1.25 -24.54 26.74
C GLY A 194 0.09 -23.54 26.85
N PRO A 195 -0.67 -23.57 27.96
CA PRO A 195 -1.69 -22.55 28.26
C PRO A 195 -1.08 -21.18 28.62
N ALA A 196 0.24 -21.13 28.88
CA ALA A 196 0.96 -19.89 29.15
C ALA A 196 1.44 -19.18 27.86
N ASP A 197 1.32 -19.81 26.69
CA ASP A 197 1.77 -19.23 25.43
C ASP A 197 0.81 -18.14 24.99
N ALA A 198 1.35 -16.96 24.70
CA ALA A 198 0.57 -15.79 24.28
C ALA A 198 0.01 -15.89 22.85
N PHE A 199 0.48 -16.86 22.05
CA PHE A 199 0.13 -17.06 20.64
C PHE A 199 0.08 -18.54 20.31
N ILE A 200 -0.68 -18.90 19.28
CA ILE A 200 -0.70 -20.24 18.68
C ILE A 200 -0.07 -20.17 17.30
N TYR A 201 0.65 -21.21 16.90
CA TYR A 201 1.20 -21.31 15.55
C TYR A 201 1.12 -22.70 14.95
N ASP A 202 0.91 -22.75 13.64
CA ASP A 202 0.89 -23.96 12.83
C ASP A 202 1.95 -23.91 11.73
N PHE A 203 2.38 -25.08 11.24
CA PHE A 203 3.39 -25.18 10.19
C PHE A 203 2.79 -25.20 8.78
N VAL A 204 3.46 -24.52 7.85
CA VAL A 204 3.25 -24.65 6.40
C VAL A 204 4.52 -25.29 5.84
N VAL A 205 4.47 -26.56 5.41
CA VAL A 205 5.68 -27.28 4.99
C VAL A 205 5.77 -27.36 3.46
N VAL A 206 6.84 -26.79 2.88
CA VAL A 206 7.06 -26.70 1.43
C VAL A 206 8.39 -27.34 1.01
N PRO A 207 8.45 -28.03 -0.16
CA PRO A 207 9.61 -28.84 -0.55
C PRO A 207 10.68 -28.09 -1.37
N SER A 208 10.45 -26.82 -1.76
CA SER A 208 11.37 -26.08 -2.62
C SER A 208 11.49 -24.59 -2.32
N ALA A 209 12.53 -23.95 -2.86
CA ALA A 209 12.71 -22.49 -2.79
C ALA A 209 11.62 -21.74 -3.57
N ASP A 210 11.27 -22.19 -4.78
CA ASP A 210 10.15 -21.63 -5.55
C ASP A 210 8.83 -21.71 -4.76
N ASP A 211 8.56 -22.83 -4.08
CA ASP A 211 7.36 -23.00 -3.24
C ASP A 211 7.39 -22.13 -1.97
N ALA A 212 8.56 -21.92 -1.37
CA ALA A 212 8.72 -21.02 -0.23
C ALA A 212 8.48 -19.55 -0.60
N ILE A 213 8.95 -19.12 -1.77
CA ILE A 213 8.70 -17.79 -2.32
C ILE A 213 7.21 -17.64 -2.66
N ALA A 214 6.59 -18.65 -3.27
CA ALA A 214 5.16 -18.68 -3.55
C ALA A 214 4.32 -18.57 -2.26
N ALA A 215 4.68 -19.30 -1.20
CA ALA A 215 4.02 -19.21 0.10
C ALA A 215 4.09 -17.78 0.69
N VAL A 216 5.29 -17.19 0.76
CA VAL A 216 5.52 -15.83 1.29
C VAL A 216 4.80 -14.74 0.49
N LEU A 217 4.59 -14.95 -0.82
CA LEU A 217 3.85 -14.05 -1.71
C LEU A 217 2.31 -14.23 -1.67
N THR A 218 1.79 -15.29 -1.05
CA THR A 218 0.36 -15.65 -1.16
C THR A 218 -0.35 -15.86 0.18
N ASN A 219 0.38 -16.18 1.24
CA ASN A 219 -0.14 -16.36 2.58
C ASN A 219 0.42 -15.27 3.52
N PRO A 220 -0.43 -14.32 3.97
CA PRO A 220 -0.02 -13.26 4.89
C PRO A 220 0.21 -13.76 6.33
N ASN A 221 -0.45 -14.83 6.76
CA ASN A 221 -0.39 -15.35 8.13
C ASN A 221 1.01 -15.85 8.52
N ILE A 222 1.86 -16.17 7.53
CA ILE A 222 3.24 -16.55 7.77
C ILE A 222 3.96 -15.37 8.46
N LEU A 223 4.47 -15.57 9.68
CA LEU A 223 5.26 -14.56 10.42
C LEU A 223 6.70 -15.01 10.73
N ALA A 224 7.04 -16.27 10.46
CA ALA A 224 8.39 -16.80 10.57
C ALA A 224 8.66 -17.89 9.53
N CYS A 225 9.94 -18.11 9.22
CA CYS A 225 10.38 -19.18 8.32
C CYS A 225 11.52 -20.00 8.95
N VAL A 226 11.40 -21.32 8.93
CA VAL A 226 12.40 -22.30 9.36
C VAL A 226 12.93 -23.02 8.12
N VAL A 227 14.18 -22.74 7.76
CA VAL A 227 14.85 -23.39 6.63
C VAL A 227 15.57 -24.64 7.13
N ARG A 228 15.43 -25.77 6.42
CA ARG A 228 16.21 -26.99 6.63
C ARG A 228 16.96 -27.33 5.33
N PRO A 229 18.29 -27.57 5.32
CA PRO A 229 19.06 -27.67 4.07
C PRO A 229 18.67 -28.76 3.03
N GLY A 230 17.64 -29.57 3.28
CA GLY A 230 17.18 -30.67 2.40
C GLY A 230 16.29 -30.25 1.23
N PHE A 231 15.83 -28.99 1.16
CA PHE A 231 14.89 -28.54 0.12
C PHE A 231 15.50 -28.46 -1.30
N SER A 232 14.65 -28.59 -2.31
CA SER A 232 15.00 -28.49 -3.74
C SER A 232 14.93 -27.05 -4.26
N GLU A 233 15.66 -26.67 -5.32
CA GLU A 233 15.60 -25.28 -5.83
C GLU A 233 14.27 -24.98 -6.54
N ARG A 234 13.81 -25.94 -7.35
CA ARG A 234 12.63 -25.78 -8.22
C ARG A 234 11.42 -26.52 -7.69
N THR A 235 10.25 -25.89 -7.79
CA THR A 235 8.98 -26.54 -7.50
C THR A 235 8.75 -27.73 -8.44
N ARG A 236 8.10 -28.78 -7.93
CA ARG A 236 7.56 -29.88 -8.74
C ARG A 236 6.06 -29.72 -9.03
N GLN A 237 5.45 -28.64 -8.54
CA GLN A 237 4.02 -28.39 -8.61
C GLN A 237 3.66 -27.62 -9.88
N ALA A 238 2.44 -27.86 -10.37
CA ALA A 238 1.90 -27.17 -11.54
C ALA A 238 1.39 -25.76 -11.18
N LEU A 239 2.29 -24.85 -10.79
CA LEU A 239 1.94 -23.48 -10.47
C LEU A 239 1.30 -22.76 -11.67
N SER A 240 0.38 -21.83 -11.41
CA SER A 240 -0.16 -20.97 -12.46
C SER A 240 0.95 -20.13 -13.09
N ARG A 241 0.85 -19.83 -14.40
CA ARG A 241 1.86 -19.02 -15.11
C ARG A 241 2.16 -17.70 -14.40
N GLU A 242 1.12 -17.04 -13.88
CA GLU A 242 1.25 -15.77 -13.15
C GLU A 242 2.13 -15.92 -11.89
N LEU A 243 1.92 -16.98 -11.13
CA LEU A 243 2.72 -17.27 -9.93
C LEU A 243 4.15 -17.66 -10.30
N GLN A 244 4.35 -18.45 -11.38
CA GLN A 244 5.68 -18.78 -11.90
C GLN A 244 6.47 -17.53 -12.34
N ASP A 245 5.83 -16.63 -13.08
CA ASP A 245 6.46 -15.39 -13.55
C ASP A 245 6.74 -14.45 -12.36
N THR A 246 5.86 -14.36 -11.35
CA THR A 246 6.09 -13.59 -10.11
C THR A 246 7.25 -14.16 -9.28
N VAL A 247 7.30 -15.48 -9.07
CA VAL A 247 8.42 -16.16 -8.36
C VAL A 247 9.75 -15.93 -9.10
N ARG A 248 9.76 -15.93 -10.44
CA ARG A 248 10.95 -15.63 -11.24
C ARG A 248 11.46 -14.19 -11.00
N LEU A 249 10.56 -13.22 -10.93
CA LEU A 249 10.92 -11.81 -10.66
C LEU A 249 11.46 -11.62 -9.23
N ALA A 250 10.90 -12.31 -8.25
CA ALA A 250 11.42 -12.33 -6.87
C ALA A 250 12.86 -12.86 -6.79
N HIS A 251 13.17 -13.99 -7.47
CA HIS A 251 14.55 -14.49 -7.59
C HIS A 251 15.48 -13.49 -8.27
N ALA A 252 15.03 -12.83 -9.34
CA ALA A 252 15.84 -11.87 -10.08
C ALA A 252 16.21 -10.64 -9.24
N GLN A 253 15.26 -10.15 -8.42
CA GLN A 253 15.50 -9.03 -7.51
C GLN A 253 16.55 -9.36 -6.44
N ALA A 254 16.51 -10.56 -5.85
CA ALA A 254 17.51 -10.98 -4.88
C ALA A 254 18.89 -11.22 -5.52
N GLY A 255 18.93 -11.72 -6.76
CA GLY A 255 20.17 -11.98 -7.51
C GLY A 255 21.01 -10.75 -7.82
N ALA A 256 20.44 -9.55 -7.77
CA ALA A 256 21.15 -8.27 -7.94
C ALA A 256 22.11 -7.95 -6.78
N HIS A 257 21.91 -8.56 -5.61
CA HIS A 257 22.83 -8.47 -4.47
C HIS A 257 23.61 -9.78 -4.30
N PRO A 258 24.74 -9.98 -5.00
CA PRO A 258 25.63 -11.09 -4.71
C PRO A 258 26.29 -10.87 -3.35
N ALA A 259 25.62 -11.32 -2.29
CA ALA A 259 26.27 -11.68 -1.05
C ALA A 259 27.46 -12.58 -1.39
N SER A 260 28.68 -12.10 -1.10
CA SER A 260 29.91 -12.80 -1.43
C SER A 260 30.04 -14.07 -0.59
N SER A 261 29.38 -15.14 -1.05
CA SER A 261 29.45 -16.46 -0.44
C SER A 261 30.88 -16.96 -0.53
N ARG A 262 31.57 -16.90 0.61
CA ARG A 262 32.89 -17.52 0.81
C ARG A 262 32.82 -19.05 0.80
N SER A 263 31.62 -19.63 0.69
CA SER A 263 31.42 -21.08 0.63
C SER A 263 31.22 -21.56 -0.81
N GLY A 264 32.03 -22.55 -1.19
CA GLY A 264 31.88 -23.31 -2.43
C GLY A 264 30.79 -24.39 -2.39
N LEU A 265 30.10 -24.60 -1.26
CA LEU A 265 29.06 -25.61 -1.13
C LEU A 265 27.73 -25.11 -1.71
N ALA A 266 27.26 -25.77 -2.77
CA ALA A 266 26.02 -25.42 -3.47
C ALA A 266 24.77 -25.42 -2.57
N SER A 267 24.72 -26.28 -1.55
CA SER A 267 23.64 -26.31 -0.55
C SER A 267 23.61 -25.05 0.33
N VAL A 268 24.77 -24.59 0.81
CA VAL A 268 24.90 -23.36 1.62
C VAL A 268 24.53 -22.13 0.78
N GLN A 269 24.98 -22.08 -0.48
CA GLN A 269 24.58 -21.03 -1.42
C GLN A 269 23.06 -21.00 -1.67
N ARG A 270 22.42 -22.18 -1.73
CA ARG A 270 20.96 -22.30 -1.88
C ARG A 270 20.22 -21.70 -0.69
N VAL A 271 20.63 -22.07 0.54
CA VAL A 271 20.09 -21.54 1.80
C VAL A 271 20.24 -20.02 1.86
N LEU A 272 21.41 -19.47 1.48
CA LEU A 272 21.65 -18.03 1.45
C LEU A 272 20.77 -17.30 0.43
N ARG A 273 20.70 -17.75 -0.83
CA ARG A 273 19.87 -17.12 -1.85
C ARG A 273 18.40 -17.08 -1.45
N LEU A 274 17.87 -18.18 -0.91
CA LEU A 274 16.50 -18.21 -0.41
C LEU A 274 16.32 -17.21 0.73
N ALA A 275 17.23 -17.17 1.72
CA ALA A 275 17.13 -16.25 2.83
C ALA A 275 17.16 -14.77 2.41
N ASP A 276 18.10 -14.39 1.53
CA ASP A 276 18.21 -13.04 1.00
C ASP A 276 16.94 -12.68 0.17
N THR A 277 16.35 -13.64 -0.56
CA THR A 277 15.07 -13.46 -1.27
C THR A 277 13.89 -13.24 -0.32
N LEU A 278 13.69 -14.11 0.67
CA LEU A 278 12.55 -13.98 1.60
C LEU A 278 12.64 -12.69 2.42
N ALA A 279 13.86 -12.28 2.83
CA ALA A 279 14.08 -11.02 3.54
C ALA A 279 13.82 -9.78 2.67
N ALA A 280 14.05 -9.83 1.36
CA ALA A 280 13.68 -8.75 0.44
C ALA A 280 12.16 -8.66 0.23
N LEU A 281 11.49 -9.81 0.15
CA LEU A 281 10.03 -9.91 -0.04
C LEU A 281 9.24 -9.43 1.18
N ARG A 282 9.59 -9.92 2.37
CA ARG A 282 8.90 -9.65 3.63
C ARG A 282 9.91 -9.51 4.77
N PRO A 283 10.58 -8.34 4.93
CA PRO A 283 11.61 -8.09 5.94
C PRO A 283 11.09 -8.14 7.40
N GLU A 284 9.77 -8.21 7.58
CA GLU A 284 9.15 -8.48 8.87
C GLU A 284 9.39 -9.92 9.36
N LEU A 285 9.51 -10.88 8.43
CA LEU A 285 9.73 -12.30 8.70
C LEU A 285 11.09 -12.55 9.36
N ASP A 286 11.08 -13.29 10.47
CA ASP A 286 12.33 -13.87 10.99
C ASP A 286 12.64 -15.19 10.30
N LEU A 287 13.91 -15.33 9.90
CA LEU A 287 14.46 -16.54 9.33
C LEU A 287 15.26 -17.31 10.38
N TYR A 288 14.96 -18.58 10.52
CA TYR A 288 15.67 -19.53 11.39
C TYR A 288 16.23 -20.68 10.53
N LEU A 289 17.38 -21.21 10.90
CA LEU A 289 17.97 -22.38 10.26
C LEU A 289 17.97 -23.55 11.22
N MET A 290 17.51 -24.71 10.75
CA MET A 290 17.64 -25.98 11.46
C MET A 290 18.62 -26.88 10.70
N ALA A 291 19.80 -27.07 11.27
CA ALA A 291 20.92 -27.80 10.68
C ALA A 291 21.20 -29.11 11.43
N GLY A 292 21.88 -30.04 10.76
CA GLY A 292 22.39 -31.27 11.36
C GLY A 292 23.83 -31.10 11.83
N ALA A 293 24.68 -32.10 11.55
CA ALA A 293 26.13 -32.00 11.74
C ALA A 293 26.74 -30.81 10.98
N HIS A 294 27.89 -30.31 11.46
CA HIS A 294 28.58 -29.11 10.95
C HIS A 294 27.84 -27.78 11.16
N ILE A 295 27.04 -27.66 12.22
CA ILE A 295 26.36 -26.42 12.59
C ILE A 295 27.35 -25.28 12.85
N GLU A 296 28.53 -25.59 13.39
CA GLU A 296 29.61 -24.64 13.66
C GLU A 296 30.21 -24.05 12.37
N ASP A 297 30.43 -24.90 11.36
CA ASP A 297 30.94 -24.49 10.04
C ASP A 297 29.92 -23.65 9.26
N LEU A 298 28.63 -24.02 9.31
CA LEU A 298 27.55 -23.25 8.69
C LEU A 298 27.32 -21.92 9.43
N ALA A 299 27.35 -21.91 10.77
CA ALA A 299 27.07 -20.70 11.56
C ALA A 299 28.01 -19.55 11.20
N GLY A 300 29.32 -19.82 11.05
CA GLY A 300 30.30 -18.80 10.68
C GLY A 300 30.01 -18.11 9.32
N VAL A 301 29.54 -18.88 8.33
CA VAL A 301 29.24 -18.38 6.98
C VAL A 301 27.86 -17.69 6.91
N LEU A 302 26.88 -18.20 7.65
CA LEU A 302 25.47 -17.79 7.56
C LEU A 302 25.09 -16.62 8.49
N THR A 303 26.04 -16.13 9.30
CA THR A 303 25.83 -14.95 10.14
C THR A 303 25.21 -13.79 9.34
N ARG A 304 24.35 -13.02 10.04
CA ARG A 304 23.53 -11.88 9.56
C ARG A 304 22.23 -12.19 8.81
N ARG A 305 21.98 -13.40 8.30
CA ARG A 305 20.71 -13.73 7.58
C ARG A 305 19.69 -14.41 8.48
N PHE A 306 20.16 -15.37 9.28
CA PHE A 306 19.33 -16.11 10.22
C PHE A 306 19.44 -15.50 11.61
N ARG A 307 18.30 -15.40 12.31
CA ARG A 307 18.25 -14.86 13.68
C ARG A 307 18.85 -15.83 14.69
N ARG A 308 18.68 -17.14 14.46
CA ARG A 308 19.31 -18.22 15.23
C ARG A 308 19.42 -19.48 14.37
N VAL A 309 20.42 -20.30 14.67
CA VAL A 309 20.60 -21.64 14.12
C VAL A 309 20.34 -22.65 15.23
N PHE A 310 19.62 -23.72 14.91
CA PHE A 310 19.22 -24.80 15.82
C PHE A 310 19.71 -26.15 15.30
N ARG A 311 19.95 -27.10 16.21
CA ARG A 311 20.05 -28.52 15.87
C ARG A 311 18.65 -29.11 15.68
N ARG A 312 18.55 -30.32 15.15
CA ARG A 312 17.24 -30.99 14.92
C ARG A 312 16.54 -31.37 16.22
N GLU A 313 17.28 -31.48 17.31
CA GLU A 313 16.82 -31.86 18.64
C GLU A 313 16.34 -30.64 19.47
N ASP A 314 16.65 -29.41 19.04
CA ASP A 314 16.42 -28.16 19.80
C ASP A 314 14.97 -27.61 19.65
N GLN A 315 13.96 -28.49 19.54
CA GLN A 315 12.59 -28.08 19.18
C GLN A 315 11.94 -27.12 20.20
N LEU A 316 12.20 -27.31 21.50
CA LEU A 316 11.75 -26.39 22.56
C LEU A 316 12.37 -24.98 22.41
N GLU A 317 13.66 -24.91 22.09
CA GLU A 317 14.36 -23.63 21.88
C GLU A 317 13.88 -22.91 20.61
N LEU A 318 13.52 -23.66 19.56
CA LEU A 318 12.83 -23.11 18.38
C LEU A 318 11.45 -22.56 18.76
N HIS A 319 10.60 -23.36 19.42
CA HIS A 319 9.27 -22.97 19.87
C HIS A 319 9.31 -21.66 20.68
N LEU A 320 10.17 -21.58 21.70
CA LEU A 320 10.34 -20.37 22.53
C LEU A 320 10.86 -19.18 21.70
N SER A 321 11.71 -19.41 20.71
CA SER A 321 12.24 -18.37 19.83
C SER A 321 11.21 -17.81 18.84
N LEU A 322 10.27 -18.65 18.37
CA LEU A 322 9.14 -18.26 17.52
C LEU A 322 8.16 -17.36 18.30
N LEU A 323 7.69 -17.82 19.47
CA LEU A 323 6.79 -17.04 20.32
C LEU A 323 7.41 -15.70 20.75
N ARG A 324 8.70 -15.69 21.11
CA ARG A 324 9.44 -14.47 21.45
C ARG A 324 9.58 -13.49 20.28
N ARG A 325 9.59 -13.95 19.02
CA ARG A 325 9.51 -13.04 17.86
C ARG A 325 8.15 -12.40 17.78
N VAL A 326 7.08 -13.18 17.69
CA VAL A 326 5.74 -12.61 17.47
C VAL A 326 5.35 -11.69 18.62
N SER A 327 5.74 -12.02 19.86
CA SER A 327 5.67 -11.11 21.01
C SER A 327 6.37 -9.76 20.80
N HIS A 328 7.57 -9.73 20.20
CA HIS A 328 8.29 -8.48 19.88
C HIS A 328 7.63 -7.66 18.77
N LEU A 329 6.96 -8.29 17.81
CA LEU A 329 6.17 -7.58 16.79
C LEU A 329 4.88 -7.01 17.39
N TYR A 330 4.25 -7.81 18.26
CA TYR A 330 3.00 -7.48 18.95
C TYR A 330 3.15 -6.47 20.10
N ASP A 331 4.35 -6.29 20.63
CA ASP A 331 4.65 -5.35 21.71
C ASP A 331 4.29 -3.91 21.31
N THR A 332 3.59 -3.18 22.19
CA THR A 332 3.18 -1.77 22.02
C THR A 332 3.56 -1.00 23.28
N PRO A 333 4.86 -0.70 23.48
CA PRO A 333 5.38 -0.31 24.77
C PRO A 333 4.79 1.01 25.30
N PHE A 334 4.35 1.92 24.43
CA PHE A 334 3.74 3.17 24.86
C PHE A 334 2.23 3.00 25.14
N PHE A 335 1.50 2.30 24.26
CA PHE A 335 0.08 2.02 24.50
C PHE A 335 -0.13 1.16 25.76
N THR A 336 0.68 0.13 25.98
CA THR A 336 0.62 -0.72 27.19
C THR A 336 0.89 0.09 28.45
N ALA A 337 1.86 1.03 28.43
CA ALA A 337 2.12 1.91 29.56
C ALA A 337 0.93 2.85 29.87
N ILE A 338 0.20 3.31 28.84
CA ILE A 338 -1.05 4.07 29.01
C ILE A 338 -2.17 3.21 29.60
N GLN A 339 -2.34 1.96 29.13
CA GLN A 339 -3.32 1.03 29.70
C GLN A 339 -3.04 0.75 31.18
N ASP A 340 -1.78 0.54 31.54
CA ASP A 340 -1.34 0.36 32.93
C ASP A 340 -1.56 1.61 33.77
N HIS A 341 -1.29 2.80 33.23
CA HIS A 341 -1.60 4.06 33.91
C HIS A 341 -3.10 4.21 34.18
N ALA A 342 -3.96 3.99 33.17
CA ALA A 342 -5.41 4.11 33.29
C ALA A 342 -6.00 3.15 34.34
N ARG A 343 -5.45 1.95 34.46
CA ARG A 343 -5.84 0.93 35.45
C ARG A 343 -5.38 1.25 36.88
N ARG A 344 -4.29 1.99 37.06
CA ARG A 344 -3.75 2.31 38.39
C ARG A 344 -4.62 3.35 39.11
N PRO A 345 -4.90 3.19 40.42
CA PRO A 345 -5.49 4.26 41.23
C PRO A 345 -4.43 5.34 41.49
N VAL A 346 -4.64 6.54 40.94
CA VAL A 346 -3.76 7.71 41.11
C VAL A 346 -4.57 8.93 41.53
N GLY A 347 -4.04 9.70 42.47
CA GLY A 347 -4.56 11.03 42.84
C GLY A 347 -3.99 12.10 41.91
N VAL A 348 -4.84 12.98 41.38
CA VAL A 348 -4.44 14.00 40.40
C VAL A 348 -4.33 15.37 41.08
N PHE A 349 -3.10 15.86 41.19
CA PHE A 349 -2.76 17.23 41.58
C PHE A 349 -2.00 17.99 40.47
N HIS A 350 -2.00 17.45 39.25
CA HIS A 350 -1.41 18.05 38.07
C HIS A 350 -2.45 18.93 37.33
N ALA A 351 -2.00 19.76 36.39
CA ALA A 351 -2.84 20.63 35.56
C ALA A 351 -3.65 19.87 34.48
N LEU A 352 -4.43 18.87 34.89
CA LEU A 352 -5.23 17.98 34.03
C LEU A 352 -6.63 17.77 34.64
N PRO A 353 -7.52 18.78 34.60
CA PRO A 353 -8.84 18.70 35.26
C PRO A 353 -9.76 17.62 34.67
N VAL A 354 -9.56 17.24 33.41
CA VAL A 354 -10.30 16.16 32.71
C VAL A 354 -9.76 14.77 33.08
N GLY A 355 -8.50 14.70 33.55
CA GLY A 355 -7.85 13.45 33.94
C GLY A 355 -8.65 12.70 35.00
N ARG A 356 -8.77 11.38 34.84
CA ARG A 356 -9.61 10.48 35.65
C ARG A 356 -11.12 10.78 35.61
N GLY A 357 -11.57 11.71 34.75
CA GLY A 357 -12.98 12.03 34.52
C GLY A 357 -13.70 12.81 35.64
N GLY A 358 -13.00 13.25 36.70
CA GLY A 358 -13.62 13.82 37.89
C GLY A 358 -14.47 15.08 37.62
N SER A 359 -13.94 16.01 36.81
CA SER A 359 -14.67 17.22 36.39
C SER A 359 -15.84 16.94 35.44
N VAL A 360 -15.83 15.79 34.76
CA VAL A 360 -16.81 15.39 33.75
C VAL A 360 -18.00 14.68 34.41
N VAL A 361 -17.72 13.59 35.14
CA VAL A 361 -18.74 12.75 35.80
C VAL A 361 -19.47 13.51 36.92
N GLY A 362 -18.77 14.40 37.61
CA GLY A 362 -19.35 15.28 38.65
C GLY A 362 -20.17 16.45 38.10
N SER A 363 -20.04 16.79 36.81
CA SER A 363 -20.77 17.91 36.21
C SER A 363 -22.25 17.60 36.05
N LYS A 364 -23.09 18.63 36.11
CA LYS A 364 -24.52 18.52 35.77
C LYS A 364 -24.79 18.65 34.26
N TRP A 365 -23.80 19.09 33.49
CA TRP A 365 -24.00 19.59 32.12
C TRP A 365 -23.23 18.85 31.04
N ILE A 366 -22.12 18.17 31.39
CA ILE A 366 -21.17 17.59 30.41
C ILE A 366 -20.85 16.11 30.65
N LYS A 367 -21.79 15.35 31.24
CA LYS A 367 -21.60 13.89 31.46
C LYS A 367 -21.59 13.11 30.15
N ASP A 368 -22.32 13.61 29.17
CA ASP A 368 -22.39 13.16 27.78
C ASP A 368 -20.99 12.97 27.15
N LEU A 369 -19.98 13.77 27.52
CA LEU A 369 -18.60 13.58 27.08
C LEU A 369 -18.04 12.19 27.48
N ALA A 370 -18.31 11.74 28.71
CA ALA A 370 -17.88 10.43 29.22
C ALA A 370 -18.75 9.28 28.69
N GLU A 371 -20.03 9.55 28.42
CA GLU A 371 -20.97 8.59 27.83
C GLU A 371 -20.65 8.34 26.34
N PHE A 372 -20.26 9.39 25.60
CA PHE A 372 -19.92 9.32 24.18
C PHE A 372 -18.54 8.71 23.91
N TYR A 373 -17.48 9.20 24.58
CA TYR A 373 -16.11 8.69 24.35
C TYR A 373 -15.73 7.49 25.22
N GLY A 374 -16.48 7.22 26.29
CA GLY A 374 -16.15 6.19 27.27
C GLY A 374 -15.08 6.61 28.28
N MET A 375 -15.16 6.03 29.48
CA MET A 375 -14.31 6.40 30.62
C MET A 375 -12.82 6.14 30.38
N ASN A 376 -12.47 5.14 29.56
CA ASN A 376 -11.06 4.79 29.29
C ASN A 376 -10.26 5.95 28.68
N LEU A 377 -10.88 6.81 27.86
CA LEU A 377 -10.22 8.00 27.31
C LEU A 377 -9.79 8.95 28.45
N LEU A 378 -10.67 9.17 29.42
CA LEU A 378 -10.46 10.09 30.54
C LEU A 378 -9.51 9.50 31.60
N LEU A 379 -9.50 8.18 31.79
CA LEU A 379 -8.55 7.48 32.66
C LEU A 379 -7.13 7.44 32.07
N ALA A 380 -7.02 7.43 30.74
CA ALA A 380 -5.75 7.46 30.00
C ALA A 380 -5.16 8.88 29.84
N GLU A 381 -5.91 9.93 30.16
CA GLU A 381 -5.47 11.33 30.05
C GLU A 381 -4.50 11.70 31.16
N THR A 382 -3.25 12.03 30.78
CA THR A 382 -2.10 12.09 31.69
C THR A 382 -0.93 12.87 31.06
N SER A 383 0.18 13.03 31.78
CA SER A 383 1.38 13.75 31.32
C SER A 383 2.67 12.98 31.63
N ALA A 384 3.81 13.46 31.10
CA ALA A 384 5.13 12.85 31.29
C ALA A 384 5.62 12.80 32.75
N THR A 385 4.96 13.49 33.68
CA THR A 385 5.30 13.44 35.12
C THR A 385 4.74 12.18 35.81
N SER A 386 3.87 11.42 35.14
CA SER A 386 3.35 10.13 35.61
C SER A 386 4.38 9.01 35.41
N GLY A 387 4.93 8.49 36.52
CA GLY A 387 5.98 7.47 36.48
C GLY A 387 5.63 6.22 35.64
N GLY A 388 6.50 5.90 34.69
CA GLY A 388 6.32 4.84 33.69
C GLY A 388 5.95 5.33 32.29
N LEU A 389 5.64 6.62 32.14
CA LEU A 389 5.44 7.28 30.84
C LEU A 389 6.68 8.11 30.46
N ASP A 390 6.78 8.43 29.18
CA ASP A 390 7.98 8.99 28.54
C ASP A 390 7.69 10.39 27.97
N SER A 391 8.73 11.23 27.84
CA SER A 391 8.59 12.58 27.27
C SER A 391 8.73 12.52 25.75
N LEU A 392 7.78 13.09 25.00
CA LEU A 392 7.91 13.13 23.53
C LEU A 392 9.08 14.00 23.06
N LEU A 393 9.44 15.04 23.85
CA LEU A 393 10.53 15.96 23.54
C LEU A 393 11.92 15.37 23.86
N ALA A 394 11.99 14.42 24.80
CA ALA A 394 13.21 13.74 25.20
C ALA A 394 12.93 12.26 25.51
N PRO A 395 12.62 11.44 24.48
CA PRO A 395 12.17 10.07 24.69
C PRO A 395 13.33 9.16 25.10
N VAL A 396 13.20 8.53 26.27
CA VAL A 396 14.24 7.66 26.86
C VAL A 396 13.77 6.23 27.15
N HIS A 397 12.46 5.97 27.15
CA HIS A 397 11.86 4.71 27.61
C HIS A 397 10.80 4.19 26.62
N THR A 398 9.51 4.34 26.92
CA THR A 398 8.42 3.68 26.19
C THR A 398 8.17 4.31 24.81
N LEU A 399 8.26 5.63 24.69
CA LEU A 399 8.22 6.31 23.37
C LEU A 399 9.48 6.01 22.58
N LYS A 400 10.66 6.00 23.21
CA LYS A 400 11.91 5.67 22.52
C LYS A 400 11.87 4.26 21.91
N LYS A 401 11.32 3.30 22.64
CA LYS A 401 11.13 1.92 22.17
C LYS A 401 10.06 1.83 21.07
N ALA A 402 8.92 2.53 21.20
CA ALA A 402 7.90 2.58 20.14
C ALA A 402 8.46 3.20 18.84
N GLN A 403 9.25 4.26 18.94
CA GLN A 403 9.96 4.89 17.82
C GLN A 403 11.00 3.96 17.18
N ALA A 404 11.74 3.18 17.98
CA ALA A 404 12.69 2.19 17.47
C ALA A 404 11.99 1.01 16.75
N LEU A 405 10.84 0.55 17.26
CA LEU A 405 10.00 -0.43 16.59
C LEU A 405 9.45 0.13 15.26
N ALA A 406 9.04 1.41 15.24
CA ALA A 406 8.62 2.08 14.01
C ALA A 406 9.77 2.27 13.01
N ALA A 407 10.97 2.62 13.46
CA ALA A 407 12.15 2.70 12.59
C ALA A 407 12.41 1.36 11.89
N ARG A 408 12.34 0.24 12.63
CA ARG A 408 12.40 -1.10 12.03
C ARG A 408 11.28 -1.33 11.01
N ALA A 409 10.03 -1.10 11.38
CA ALA A 409 8.86 -1.39 10.54
C ALA A 409 8.94 -0.72 9.16
N PHE A 410 9.40 0.53 9.11
CA PHE A 410 9.49 1.34 7.89
C PHE A 410 10.87 1.30 7.22
N GLY A 411 11.81 0.47 7.71
CA GLY A 411 13.17 0.36 7.16
C GLY A 411 14.05 1.60 7.36
N ALA A 412 13.68 2.50 8.28
CA ALA A 412 14.38 3.73 8.58
C ALA A 412 15.50 3.51 9.61
N GLN A 413 16.51 4.38 9.63
CA GLN A 413 17.52 4.37 10.70
C GLN A 413 16.93 4.93 12.02
N ARG A 414 16.05 5.93 11.90
CA ARG A 414 15.35 6.59 13.01
C ARG A 414 13.92 6.94 12.58
N THR A 415 13.00 6.98 13.54
CA THR A 415 11.62 7.46 13.33
C THR A 415 11.20 8.35 14.49
N PHE A 416 10.53 9.46 14.19
CA PHE A 416 9.96 10.40 15.17
C PHE A 416 8.44 10.44 15.04
N PHE A 417 7.72 10.59 16.15
CA PHE A 417 6.25 10.61 16.20
C PHE A 417 5.73 12.03 16.30
N VAL A 418 4.96 12.47 15.32
CA VAL A 418 4.43 13.84 15.22
C VAL A 418 2.93 13.85 15.53
N THR A 419 2.52 14.74 16.43
CA THR A 419 1.13 14.86 16.91
C THR A 419 0.35 16.02 16.28
N ASN A 420 0.93 16.73 15.30
CA ASN A 420 0.29 17.81 14.55
C ASN A 420 0.33 17.61 13.01
N GLY A 421 0.34 16.35 12.58
CA GLY A 421 0.27 15.92 11.18
C GLY A 421 1.56 16.15 10.37
N THR A 422 1.57 15.64 9.13
CA THR A 422 2.70 15.84 8.20
C THR A 422 2.95 17.33 7.93
N SER A 423 1.91 18.15 8.05
CA SER A 423 2.02 19.62 8.02
C SER A 423 3.06 20.18 8.99
N THR A 424 3.28 19.55 10.15
CA THR A 424 4.38 19.88 11.08
C THR A 424 5.64 19.09 10.75
N ALA A 425 5.52 17.81 10.40
CA ALA A 425 6.66 16.96 10.03
C ALA A 425 7.55 17.61 8.95
N ASN A 426 6.96 18.17 7.88
CA ASN A 426 7.69 18.84 6.81
C ASN A 426 8.44 20.07 7.32
N LYS A 427 7.85 20.85 8.24
CA LYS A 427 8.52 22.02 8.81
C LYS A 427 9.71 21.63 9.67
N VAL A 428 9.58 20.55 10.46
CA VAL A 428 10.69 20.02 11.26
C VAL A 428 11.87 19.62 10.36
N VAL A 429 11.61 18.86 9.29
CA VAL A 429 12.67 18.42 8.37
C VAL A 429 13.34 19.61 7.66
N HIS A 430 12.54 20.57 7.17
CA HIS A 430 13.08 21.80 6.56
C HIS A 430 13.92 22.60 7.55
N GLN A 431 13.36 23.00 8.71
CA GLN A 431 14.06 23.80 9.72
C GLN A 431 15.32 23.11 10.28
N ALA A 432 15.37 21.78 10.29
CA ALA A 432 16.54 21.02 10.72
C ALA A 432 17.71 21.03 9.73
N LEU A 433 17.47 21.29 8.43
CA LEU A 433 18.41 20.94 7.35
C LEU A 433 18.73 22.07 6.39
N VAL A 434 17.97 23.17 6.41
CA VAL A 434 18.18 24.35 5.56
C VAL A 434 18.25 25.63 6.38
N SER A 435 19.08 26.57 5.92
CA SER A 435 19.33 27.89 6.52
C SER A 435 18.90 29.03 5.59
N PRO A 436 18.77 30.27 6.08
CA PRO A 436 18.57 31.43 5.21
C PRO A 436 19.69 31.55 4.16
N GLY A 437 19.31 31.66 2.89
CA GLY A 437 20.23 31.73 1.75
C GLY A 437 20.40 30.41 0.99
N ASP A 438 20.22 29.25 1.64
CA ASP A 438 20.19 27.94 0.97
C ASP A 438 19.08 27.92 -0.08
N VAL A 439 19.32 27.20 -1.18
CA VAL A 439 18.33 26.94 -2.22
C VAL A 439 17.71 25.55 -2.01
N VAL A 440 16.38 25.49 -2.07
CA VAL A 440 15.63 24.24 -2.11
C VAL A 440 14.90 24.13 -3.44
N LEU A 441 15.09 22.99 -4.12
CA LEU A 441 14.30 22.63 -5.30
C LEU A 441 13.02 21.92 -4.84
N VAL A 442 11.85 22.41 -5.24
CA VAL A 442 10.56 22.00 -4.64
C VAL A 442 9.57 21.60 -5.72
N ASP A 443 9.06 20.37 -5.64
CA ASP A 443 7.89 19.93 -6.39
C ASP A 443 6.75 20.93 -6.24
N ARG A 444 6.32 21.47 -7.37
CA ARG A 444 5.29 22.50 -7.39
C ARG A 444 3.91 21.99 -6.98
N ASN A 445 3.65 20.69 -7.12
CA ASN A 445 2.42 20.02 -6.66
C ASN A 445 2.51 19.64 -5.16
N CYS A 446 3.45 20.23 -4.39
CA CYS A 446 3.60 19.94 -2.98
C CYS A 446 2.51 20.58 -2.10
N HIS A 447 2.34 20.00 -0.91
CA HIS A 447 1.36 20.50 0.06
C HIS A 447 1.80 21.84 0.68
N LYS A 448 0.83 22.72 0.98
CA LYS A 448 1.04 24.07 1.55
C LYS A 448 2.01 24.16 2.75
N SER A 449 2.23 23.07 3.48
CA SER A 449 3.22 23.01 4.56
C SER A 449 4.67 23.24 4.12
N HIS A 450 5.06 22.90 2.88
CA HIS A 450 6.40 23.15 2.39
C HIS A 450 6.65 24.63 2.15
N HIS A 451 5.76 25.31 1.43
CA HIS A 451 5.84 26.76 1.24
C HIS A 451 5.84 27.51 2.60
N HIS A 452 5.05 27.06 3.57
CA HIS A 452 5.12 27.58 4.94
C HIS A 452 6.46 27.30 5.64
N ALA A 453 7.08 26.13 5.42
CA ALA A 453 8.38 25.79 5.99
C ALA A 453 9.51 26.65 5.39
N LEU A 454 9.49 26.85 4.07
CA LEU A 454 10.46 27.66 3.33
C LEU A 454 10.35 29.15 3.73
N MET A 455 9.12 29.65 3.87
CA MET A 455 8.86 30.99 4.43
C MET A 455 9.39 31.13 5.87
N LEU A 456 9.25 30.11 6.72
CA LEU A 456 9.74 30.15 8.10
C LEU A 456 11.27 30.07 8.20
N THR A 457 11.90 29.23 7.37
CA THR A 457 13.37 29.04 7.35
C THR A 457 14.10 30.17 6.65
N GLY A 458 13.47 30.81 5.66
CA GLY A 458 14.12 31.83 4.81
C GLY A 458 15.04 31.24 3.74
N ALA A 459 14.94 29.94 3.46
CA ALA A 459 15.57 29.34 2.30
C ALA A 459 14.92 29.87 1.01
N ARG A 460 15.73 30.08 -0.03
CA ARG A 460 15.25 30.49 -1.35
C ARG A 460 14.63 29.29 -2.05
N THR A 461 13.49 29.52 -2.69
CA THR A 461 12.68 28.44 -3.25
C THR A 461 12.73 28.46 -4.77
N ALA A 462 13.26 27.40 -5.37
CA ALA A 462 13.17 27.14 -6.80
C ALA A 462 12.11 26.06 -7.05
N TYR A 463 11.08 26.36 -7.85
CA TYR A 463 10.01 25.40 -8.13
C TYR A 463 10.35 24.50 -9.32
N LEU A 464 10.00 23.23 -9.18
CA LEU A 464 10.17 22.19 -10.19
C LEU A 464 8.84 21.96 -10.90
N GLU A 465 8.84 22.21 -12.22
CA GLU A 465 7.65 22.05 -13.05
C GLU A 465 7.33 20.58 -13.34
N ALA A 466 6.07 20.21 -13.13
CA ALA A 466 5.53 18.90 -13.43
C ALA A 466 4.86 18.91 -14.81
N TYR A 467 4.81 17.76 -15.51
CA TYR A 467 4.16 17.72 -16.82
C TYR A 467 2.64 17.99 -16.69
N PRO A 468 2.03 18.77 -17.59
CA PRO A 468 0.61 19.11 -17.52
C PRO A 468 -0.28 17.97 -18.02
N LEU A 469 -1.45 17.81 -17.40
CA LEU A 469 -2.55 16.94 -17.82
C LEU A 469 -3.80 17.79 -18.08
N ASN A 470 -3.74 18.60 -19.14
CA ASN A 470 -4.71 19.66 -19.44
C ASN A 470 -6.14 19.15 -19.58
N ASP A 471 -6.35 18.00 -20.24
CA ASP A 471 -7.67 17.40 -20.48
C ASP A 471 -8.46 17.10 -19.20
N VAL A 472 -7.78 16.99 -18.05
CA VAL A 472 -8.36 16.69 -16.74
C VAL A 472 -8.07 17.76 -15.68
N ALA A 473 -7.38 18.84 -16.08
CA ALA A 473 -6.91 19.94 -15.24
C ALA A 473 -6.08 19.49 -14.02
N PHE A 474 -5.07 18.64 -14.25
CA PHE A 474 -4.11 18.18 -13.23
C PHE A 474 -2.65 18.44 -13.64
N TYR A 475 -1.76 18.46 -12.65
CA TYR A 475 -0.33 18.22 -12.87
C TYR A 475 -0.02 16.75 -12.66
N GLY A 476 0.91 16.24 -13.45
CA GLY A 476 1.50 14.93 -13.28
C GLY A 476 2.60 14.93 -12.20
N ALA A 477 3.76 14.39 -12.57
CA ALA A 477 4.98 14.40 -11.77
C ALA A 477 6.06 15.28 -12.41
N VAL A 478 7.10 15.62 -11.65
CA VAL A 478 8.29 16.32 -12.13
C VAL A 478 9.20 15.32 -12.85
N PRO A 479 9.46 15.47 -14.18
CA PRO A 479 10.40 14.62 -14.89
C PRO A 479 11.81 14.69 -14.30
N LEU A 480 12.51 13.56 -14.21
CA LEU A 480 13.89 13.53 -13.71
C LEU A 480 14.83 14.38 -14.59
N SER A 481 14.59 14.44 -15.90
CA SER A 481 15.29 15.36 -16.80
C SER A 481 15.15 16.83 -16.39
N ARG A 482 14.01 17.27 -15.83
CA ARG A 482 13.81 18.64 -15.36
C ARG A 482 14.57 18.92 -14.06
N ILE A 483 14.66 17.94 -13.16
CA ILE A 483 15.47 18.05 -11.93
C ILE A 483 16.96 18.11 -12.29
N LYS A 484 17.41 17.23 -13.19
CA LYS A 484 18.78 17.22 -13.73
C LYS A 484 19.10 18.57 -14.36
N GLN A 485 18.27 19.07 -15.29
CA GLN A 485 18.47 20.38 -15.93
C GLN A 485 18.69 21.48 -14.89
N LEU A 486 17.82 21.60 -13.89
CA LEU A 486 17.94 22.68 -12.91
C LEU A 486 19.22 22.57 -12.07
N LEU A 487 19.64 21.36 -11.68
CA LEU A 487 20.94 21.16 -11.02
C LEU A 487 22.13 21.54 -11.92
N LEU A 488 22.03 21.30 -13.23
CA LEU A 488 23.04 21.69 -14.22
C LEU A 488 23.03 23.21 -14.44
N ASP A 489 21.87 23.87 -14.42
CA ASP A 489 21.74 25.33 -14.49
C ASP A 489 22.44 26.00 -13.28
N TYR A 490 22.22 25.49 -12.06
CA TYR A 490 22.94 25.94 -10.85
C TYR A 490 24.46 25.66 -10.92
N ARG A 491 24.87 24.56 -11.57
CA ARG A 491 26.28 24.23 -11.81
C ARG A 491 26.93 25.25 -12.76
N ALA A 492 26.27 25.57 -13.87
CA ALA A 492 26.73 26.55 -14.85
C ALA A 492 26.83 27.97 -14.28
N ALA A 493 25.91 28.34 -13.37
CA ALA A 493 25.95 29.61 -12.63
C ALA A 493 27.00 29.64 -11.50
N GLY A 494 27.68 28.53 -11.19
CA GLY A 494 28.61 28.45 -10.05
C GLY A 494 27.93 28.47 -8.67
N ARG A 495 26.60 28.27 -8.62
CA ARG A 495 25.76 28.36 -7.42
C ARG A 495 25.29 27.00 -6.89
N LEU A 496 25.78 25.89 -7.46
CA LEU A 496 25.36 24.53 -7.09
C LEU A 496 25.54 24.23 -5.59
N ASP A 497 26.57 24.77 -4.94
CA ASP A 497 26.80 24.57 -3.50
C ASP A 497 25.70 25.16 -2.61
N GLU A 498 24.95 26.15 -3.12
CA GLU A 498 23.78 26.71 -2.44
C GLU A 498 22.59 25.74 -2.46
N VAL A 499 22.53 24.80 -3.42
CA VAL A 499 21.45 23.82 -3.53
C VAL A 499 21.61 22.76 -2.45
N ARG A 500 20.81 22.88 -1.40
CA ARG A 500 20.89 22.05 -0.19
C ARG A 500 19.95 20.85 -0.24
N MET A 501 18.75 21.01 -0.80
CA MET A 501 17.70 20.00 -0.72
C MET A 501 16.80 19.95 -1.97
N VAL A 502 16.37 18.73 -2.33
CA VAL A 502 15.23 18.48 -3.21
C VAL A 502 14.05 17.97 -2.37
N THR A 503 12.87 18.58 -2.54
CA THR A 503 11.60 18.17 -1.91
C THR A 503 10.61 17.70 -2.98
N LEU A 504 10.13 16.45 -2.90
CA LEU A 504 9.17 15.87 -3.86
C LEU A 504 7.98 15.18 -3.17
N THR A 505 6.80 15.19 -3.78
CA THR A 505 5.59 14.54 -3.25
C THR A 505 5.43 13.14 -3.84
N ASN A 506 5.57 12.08 -3.04
CA ASN A 506 5.53 10.70 -3.54
C ASN A 506 4.59 9.79 -2.72
N CYS A 507 3.48 9.29 -3.26
CA CYS A 507 2.91 9.58 -4.58
C CYS A 507 2.27 10.98 -4.64
N THR A 508 2.03 11.48 -5.86
CA THR A 508 1.13 12.63 -6.07
C THR A 508 -0.28 12.29 -5.58
N PHE A 509 -1.15 13.31 -5.42
CA PHE A 509 -2.51 13.10 -4.91
C PHE A 509 -3.30 12.08 -5.77
N ASP A 510 -3.12 12.15 -7.09
CA ASP A 510 -3.78 11.30 -8.08
C ASP A 510 -3.09 9.95 -8.29
N GLY A 511 -2.06 9.64 -7.51
CA GLY A 511 -1.42 8.33 -7.45
C GLY A 511 -0.23 8.13 -8.38
N ILE A 512 0.36 9.18 -8.94
CA ILE A 512 1.59 9.03 -9.73
C ILE A 512 2.77 8.85 -8.75
N VAL A 513 3.48 7.74 -8.88
CA VAL A 513 4.57 7.30 -8.01
C VAL A 513 5.89 7.48 -8.77
N TYR A 514 6.88 8.11 -8.13
CA TYR A 514 8.22 8.32 -8.69
C TYR A 514 9.04 7.01 -8.69
N ASP A 515 10.25 7.05 -9.25
CA ASP A 515 11.34 6.15 -8.85
C ASP A 515 12.29 6.89 -7.89
N PRO A 516 12.14 6.75 -6.56
CA PRO A 516 12.98 7.49 -5.64
C PRO A 516 14.45 7.08 -5.73
N GLU A 517 14.76 5.82 -6.06
CA GLU A 517 16.14 5.38 -6.17
C GLU A 517 16.81 6.03 -7.38
N ARG A 518 16.16 5.96 -8.55
CA ARG A 518 16.72 6.56 -9.78
C ARG A 518 16.85 8.08 -9.64
N VAL A 519 15.83 8.75 -9.12
CA VAL A 519 15.86 10.20 -8.86
C VAL A 519 17.02 10.56 -7.92
N MET A 520 17.19 9.86 -6.80
CA MET A 520 18.29 10.13 -5.87
C MET A 520 19.65 9.82 -6.49
N ALA A 521 19.78 8.70 -7.22
CA ALA A 521 21.03 8.31 -7.84
C ALA A 521 21.51 9.32 -8.88
N GLU A 522 20.63 9.71 -9.82
CA GLU A 522 21.02 10.63 -10.89
C GLU A 522 21.27 12.06 -10.37
N CYS A 523 20.53 12.51 -9.35
CA CYS A 523 20.78 13.81 -8.72
C CYS A 523 22.09 13.83 -7.91
N LEU A 524 22.42 12.74 -7.20
CA LEU A 524 23.69 12.60 -6.46
C LEU A 524 24.91 12.48 -7.38
N ALA A 525 24.73 12.11 -8.65
CA ALA A 525 25.80 12.17 -9.65
C ALA A 525 26.17 13.63 -10.02
N ILE A 526 25.23 14.58 -9.87
CA ILE A 526 25.45 16.01 -10.13
C ILE A 526 25.86 16.74 -8.84
N LYS A 527 25.18 16.46 -7.71
CA LYS A 527 25.45 17.07 -6.39
C LYS A 527 25.57 15.98 -5.31
N PRO A 528 26.79 15.45 -5.02
CA PRO A 528 27.00 14.26 -4.20
C PRO A 528 26.61 14.34 -2.71
N ASP A 529 26.25 15.51 -2.19
CA ASP A 529 25.85 15.75 -0.80
C ASP A 529 24.39 16.23 -0.64
N LEU A 530 23.61 16.19 -1.73
CA LEU A 530 22.23 16.66 -1.79
C LEU A 530 21.31 15.93 -0.82
N VAL A 531 20.44 16.68 -0.13
CA VAL A 531 19.44 16.13 0.80
C VAL A 531 18.11 15.91 0.07
N PHE A 532 17.44 14.79 0.34
CA PHE A 532 16.13 14.47 -0.24
C PHE A 532 15.06 14.43 0.84
N LEU A 533 13.98 15.20 0.65
CA LEU A 533 12.73 15.08 1.41
C LEU A 533 11.62 14.56 0.49
N TRP A 534 11.16 13.35 0.78
CA TRP A 534 9.98 12.76 0.16
C TRP A 534 8.77 12.96 1.06
N ASP A 535 7.80 13.79 0.64
CA ASP A 535 6.49 13.83 1.32
C ASP A 535 5.68 12.60 0.88
N GLU A 536 5.66 11.60 1.76
CA GLU A 536 4.94 10.34 1.62
C GLU A 536 3.61 10.36 2.41
N ALA A 537 3.00 11.55 2.62
CA ALA A 537 1.73 11.68 3.34
C ALA A 537 0.61 10.79 2.79
N TRP A 538 0.65 10.49 1.49
CA TRP A 538 -0.29 9.63 0.80
C TRP A 538 0.21 8.20 0.56
N PHE A 539 1.42 7.83 1.03
CA PHE A 539 2.08 6.60 0.57
C PHE A 539 2.65 5.71 1.69
N ALA A 540 2.38 6.02 2.96
CA ALA A 540 2.89 5.26 4.12
C ALA A 540 2.62 3.74 4.07
N PHE A 541 1.50 3.31 3.48
CA PHE A 541 1.16 1.89 3.35
C PHE A 541 2.10 1.13 2.40
N ALA A 542 2.74 1.81 1.44
CA ALA A 542 3.52 1.18 0.40
C ALA A 542 4.73 0.39 0.93
N ALA A 543 5.23 0.73 2.13
CA ALA A 543 6.31 0.01 2.79
C ALA A 543 6.01 -1.47 3.11
N PHE A 544 4.74 -1.89 3.11
CA PHE A 544 4.31 -3.21 3.59
C PHE A 544 3.98 -4.22 2.49
N HIS A 545 4.18 -3.89 1.21
CA HIS A 545 4.01 -4.82 0.08
C HIS A 545 5.24 -4.82 -0.83
N PRO A 546 5.74 -5.99 -1.28
CA PRO A 546 7.05 -6.10 -1.94
C PRO A 546 7.17 -5.28 -3.24
N VAL A 547 6.09 -5.14 -4.02
CA VAL A 547 6.12 -4.37 -5.27
C VAL A 547 6.11 -2.87 -4.98
N THR A 548 5.32 -2.42 -4.01
CA THR A 548 5.20 -0.98 -3.71
C THR A 548 6.36 -0.46 -2.86
N ARG A 549 6.92 -1.31 -1.98
CA ARG A 549 7.99 -0.95 -1.04
C ARG A 549 9.20 -0.36 -1.75
N ARG A 550 9.58 -0.89 -2.91
CA ARG A 550 10.74 -0.41 -3.68
C ARG A 550 10.64 1.06 -4.09
N ARG A 551 9.43 1.62 -4.18
CA ARG A 551 9.17 3.02 -4.51
C ARG A 551 8.92 3.90 -3.26
N THR A 552 9.29 3.44 -2.07
CA THR A 552 9.37 4.29 -0.87
C THR A 552 10.79 4.78 -0.64
N ALA A 553 10.93 5.98 -0.10
CA ALA A 553 12.19 6.67 0.11
C ALA A 553 13.15 5.89 1.03
N MET A 554 12.65 5.25 2.09
CA MET A 554 13.50 4.49 3.03
C MET A 554 14.05 3.20 2.40
N ALA A 555 13.25 2.50 1.58
CA ALA A 555 13.71 1.31 0.88
C ALA A 555 14.71 1.66 -0.23
N ALA A 556 14.41 2.71 -1.02
CA ALA A 556 15.28 3.23 -2.06
C ALA A 556 16.63 3.72 -1.49
N ALA A 557 16.62 4.46 -0.37
CA ALA A 557 17.84 4.94 0.28
C ALA A 557 18.74 3.79 0.74
N LYS A 558 18.15 2.73 1.31
CA LYS A 558 18.88 1.53 1.71
C LYS A 558 19.45 0.78 0.50
N HIS A 559 18.65 0.53 -0.54
CA HIS A 559 19.10 -0.19 -1.73
C HIS A 559 20.21 0.56 -2.46
N LEU A 560 20.09 1.89 -2.60
CA LEU A 560 21.12 2.75 -3.16
C LEU A 560 22.43 2.69 -2.35
N GLU A 561 22.37 2.77 -1.02
CA GLU A 561 23.54 2.64 -0.15
C GLU A 561 24.20 1.25 -0.24
N GLU A 562 23.42 0.19 -0.42
CA GLU A 562 23.92 -1.17 -0.66
C GLU A 562 24.56 -1.30 -2.05
N ARG A 563 23.99 -0.66 -3.08
CA ARG A 563 24.52 -0.62 -4.45
C ARG A 563 25.84 0.15 -4.56
N LEU A 564 25.94 1.34 -3.96
CA LEU A 564 27.14 2.18 -3.92
C LEU A 564 28.38 1.44 -3.38
N ARG A 565 28.18 0.51 -2.43
CA ARG A 565 29.24 -0.30 -1.81
C ARG A 565 29.79 -1.43 -2.70
N THR A 566 29.18 -1.70 -3.86
CA THR A 566 29.61 -2.81 -4.72
C THR A 566 30.80 -2.42 -5.60
N SER A 567 31.72 -3.36 -5.82
CA SER A 567 32.81 -3.18 -6.79
C SER A 567 32.31 -3.03 -8.23
N ALA A 568 31.16 -3.62 -8.55
CA ALA A 568 30.48 -3.46 -9.82
C ALA A 568 30.03 -2.00 -10.05
N HIS A 569 29.38 -1.38 -9.06
CA HIS A 569 29.02 0.05 -9.12
C HIS A 569 30.26 0.94 -9.24
N ALA A 570 31.30 0.70 -8.42
CA ALA A 570 32.53 1.48 -8.49
C ALA A 570 33.21 1.40 -9.89
N SER A 571 33.20 0.23 -10.52
CA SER A 571 33.75 0.04 -11.88
C SER A 571 32.89 0.72 -12.94
N ALA A 572 31.56 0.59 -12.84
CA ALA A 572 30.62 1.24 -13.76
C ALA A 572 30.69 2.77 -13.68
N TYR A 573 30.80 3.32 -12.46
CA TYR A 573 30.98 4.75 -12.22
C TYR A 573 32.26 5.29 -12.87
N GLN A 574 33.43 4.63 -12.71
CA GLN A 574 34.66 5.11 -13.36
C GLN A 574 34.54 5.07 -14.89
N ALA A 575 33.96 4.00 -15.46
CA ALA A 575 33.73 3.89 -16.89
C ALA A 575 32.76 4.96 -17.43
N GLN A 576 31.78 5.41 -16.63
CA GLN A 576 30.92 6.54 -17.00
C GLN A 576 31.63 7.89 -16.85
N ARG A 577 32.45 8.05 -15.80
CA ARG A 577 33.25 9.26 -15.61
C ARG A 577 34.21 9.52 -16.77
N GLU A 578 34.82 8.48 -17.34
CA GLU A 578 35.63 8.56 -18.56
C GLU A 578 34.84 9.04 -19.80
N ARG A 579 33.50 8.92 -19.80
CA ARG A 579 32.60 9.44 -20.86
C ARG A 579 32.08 10.84 -20.57
N LEU A 580 31.74 11.15 -19.32
CA LEU A 580 31.10 12.41 -18.93
C LEU A 580 32.06 13.58 -18.67
N PHE A 581 33.37 13.31 -18.64
CA PHE A 581 34.41 14.32 -18.47
C PHE A 581 35.34 14.33 -19.69
N ASP A 582 36.01 15.47 -19.91
CA ASP A 582 37.08 15.58 -20.90
C ASP A 582 38.37 14.91 -20.38
N PRO A 583 39.04 14.05 -21.15
CA PRO A 583 40.24 13.33 -20.70
C PRO A 583 41.51 14.19 -20.65
N GLU A 584 41.53 15.36 -21.28
CA GLU A 584 42.68 16.29 -21.29
C GLU A 584 42.51 17.41 -20.25
N THR A 585 41.33 18.01 -20.14
CA THR A 585 41.09 19.12 -19.19
C THR A 585 40.53 18.67 -17.84
N GLY A 586 39.82 17.53 -17.81
CA GLY A 586 39.09 17.06 -16.64
C GLY A 586 37.77 17.78 -16.38
N ASP A 587 37.32 18.65 -17.29
CA ASP A 587 36.04 19.37 -17.17
C ASP A 587 34.83 18.47 -17.49
N PRO A 588 33.64 18.76 -16.93
CA PRO A 588 32.40 18.12 -17.38
C PRO A 588 32.12 18.38 -18.87
N ARG A 589 31.65 17.36 -19.59
CA ARG A 589 31.08 17.55 -20.94
C ARG A 589 29.79 18.36 -20.91
N HIS A 590 29.39 18.86 -22.08
CA HIS A 590 28.13 19.59 -22.30
C HIS A 590 26.91 18.88 -21.68
N ASP A 591 25.99 19.69 -21.15
CA ASP A 591 24.86 19.21 -20.35
C ASP A 591 23.91 18.26 -21.09
N GLU A 592 23.84 18.32 -22.43
CA GLU A 592 23.12 17.34 -23.27
C GLU A 592 23.51 15.89 -22.93
N ALA A 593 24.81 15.61 -22.79
CA ALA A 593 25.30 14.29 -22.42
C ALA A 593 24.91 13.88 -20.99
N TRP A 594 24.78 14.85 -20.08
CA TRP A 594 24.34 14.61 -18.71
C TRP A 594 22.83 14.37 -18.63
N LEU A 595 22.04 14.96 -19.54
CA LEU A 595 20.59 14.84 -19.57
C LEU A 595 20.14 13.49 -20.17
N GLU A 596 20.75 13.08 -21.28
CA GLU A 596 20.39 11.85 -22.02
C GLU A 596 20.85 10.55 -21.34
N GLU A 597 21.99 10.55 -20.64
CA GLU A 597 22.52 9.34 -19.97
C GLU A 597 21.90 9.13 -18.57
N GLU A 598 21.64 7.87 -18.18
CA GLU A 598 21.29 7.49 -16.80
C GLU A 598 22.53 7.64 -15.91
N LEU A 599 22.53 8.63 -15.03
CA LEU A 599 23.72 9.00 -14.26
C LEU A 599 23.96 8.10 -13.03
N LEU A 600 25.22 7.71 -12.84
CA LEU A 600 25.67 6.92 -11.69
C LEU A 600 26.32 7.84 -10.63
N PRO A 601 25.84 7.83 -9.38
CA PRO A 601 26.45 8.60 -8.30
C PRO A 601 27.83 8.06 -7.93
N PRO A 602 28.74 8.92 -7.43
CA PRO A 602 30.04 8.46 -6.97
C PRO A 602 29.92 7.51 -5.76
N PRO A 603 30.83 6.54 -5.58
CA PRO A 603 30.78 5.56 -4.48
C PRO A 603 30.76 6.16 -3.05
N ASP A 604 31.21 7.40 -2.90
CA ASP A 604 31.24 8.18 -1.65
C ASP A 604 30.13 9.23 -1.53
N ALA A 605 29.12 9.22 -2.42
CA ALA A 605 27.93 10.06 -2.32
C ALA A 605 27.24 9.92 -0.95
N LYS A 606 26.86 11.04 -0.35
CA LYS A 606 26.21 11.08 0.96
C LYS A 606 24.71 10.78 0.82
N ILE A 607 24.29 9.59 1.23
CA ILE A 607 22.85 9.25 1.29
C ILE A 607 22.20 9.97 2.47
N ARG A 608 21.38 10.98 2.17
CA ARG A 608 20.70 11.85 3.14
C ARG A 608 19.21 11.98 2.79
N VAL A 609 18.40 11.09 3.34
CA VAL A 609 17.01 10.90 2.91
C VAL A 609 16.06 10.98 4.09
N TYR A 610 15.00 11.77 3.91
CA TYR A 610 13.93 11.99 4.87
C TYR A 610 12.59 11.67 4.22
N ALA A 611 11.71 10.99 4.94
CA ALA A 611 10.34 10.75 4.51
C ALA A 611 9.36 11.19 5.57
N THR A 612 8.30 11.89 5.18
CA THR A 612 7.26 12.35 6.10
C THR A 612 5.92 11.72 5.75
N GLN A 613 5.28 11.09 6.73
CA GLN A 613 4.11 10.25 6.50
C GLN A 613 2.93 10.67 7.36
N SER A 614 1.75 10.77 6.77
CA SER A 614 0.49 11.02 7.48
C SER A 614 -0.14 9.67 7.79
N THR A 615 0.32 9.04 8.87
CA THR A 615 -0.17 7.73 9.31
C THR A 615 -1.70 7.71 9.35
N HIS A 616 -2.34 8.77 9.83
CA HIS A 616 -3.81 8.89 9.91
C HIS A 616 -4.57 9.01 8.57
N LYS A 617 -3.89 9.17 7.42
CA LYS A 617 -4.52 9.21 6.08
C LYS A 617 -4.55 7.84 5.41
N THR A 618 -3.55 7.01 5.68
CA THR A 618 -3.21 5.82 4.88
C THR A 618 -3.02 4.55 5.70
N LEU A 619 -2.86 4.70 7.01
CA LEU A 619 -2.68 3.65 8.00
C LEU A 619 -3.60 3.92 9.22
N THR A 620 -3.53 3.05 10.22
CA THR A 620 -4.33 3.19 11.44
C THR A 620 -3.66 4.15 12.42
N ALA A 621 -4.16 5.39 12.47
CA ALA A 621 -3.85 6.35 13.54
C ALA A 621 -4.97 7.40 13.68
N LEU A 622 -5.07 8.03 14.86
CA LEU A 622 -5.94 9.19 15.05
C LEU A 622 -5.46 10.38 14.21
N ARG A 623 -6.39 11.26 13.79
CA ARG A 623 -6.08 12.48 13.02
C ARG A 623 -4.95 13.28 13.69
N GLN A 624 -4.13 13.93 12.87
CA GLN A 624 -2.84 14.54 13.23
C GLN A 624 -1.71 13.55 13.57
N GLY A 625 -1.96 12.23 13.70
CA GLY A 625 -0.90 11.23 13.83
C GLY A 625 -0.03 11.15 12.57
N SER A 626 1.27 11.37 12.72
CA SER A 626 2.25 11.40 11.63
C SER A 626 3.61 10.86 12.09
N MET A 627 4.45 10.44 11.15
CA MET A 627 5.82 10.01 11.40
C MET A 627 6.81 10.75 10.50
N ILE A 628 8.02 11.01 11.01
CA ILE A 628 9.19 11.36 10.21
C ILE A 628 10.13 10.16 10.24
N HIS A 629 10.56 9.68 9.08
CA HIS A 629 11.54 8.62 8.92
C HIS A 629 12.84 9.20 8.38
N VAL A 630 13.98 8.73 8.91
CA VAL A 630 15.30 9.28 8.60
C VAL A 630 16.26 8.17 8.17
N TYR A 631 16.96 8.41 7.07
CA TYR A 631 18.09 7.64 6.55
C TYR A 631 19.21 8.62 6.15
N ASP A 632 19.95 9.15 7.12
CA ASP A 632 21.03 10.13 6.91
C ASP A 632 22.38 9.59 7.43
N ARG A 633 23.35 9.46 6.52
CA ARG A 633 24.73 9.04 6.82
C ARG A 633 25.51 10.05 7.67
N GLU A 634 25.23 11.33 7.52
CA GLU A 634 25.85 12.41 8.28
C GLU A 634 25.02 12.80 9.51
N TRP A 635 24.00 12.02 9.90
CA TRP A 635 23.11 12.33 11.03
C TRP A 635 23.85 12.82 12.28
N VAL A 636 24.83 12.04 12.76
CA VAL A 636 25.59 12.32 14.01
C VAL A 636 26.54 13.53 13.86
N ARG A 637 26.84 13.95 12.63
CA ARG A 637 27.80 15.03 12.32
C ARG A 637 27.14 16.35 11.96
N GLU A 638 26.05 16.30 11.20
CA GLU A 638 25.41 17.48 10.60
C GLU A 638 23.95 17.70 11.07
N ALA A 639 23.19 16.66 11.44
CA ALA A 639 21.72 16.78 11.55
C ALA A 639 21.13 16.55 12.95
N GLU A 640 21.75 15.77 13.84
CA GLU A 640 21.13 15.29 15.08
C GLU A 640 20.68 16.42 16.02
N GLU A 641 21.55 17.41 16.26
CA GLU A 641 21.27 18.55 17.13
C GLU A 641 20.28 19.54 16.50
N PRO A 642 20.48 20.06 15.27
CA PRO A 642 19.49 20.89 14.57
C PRO A 642 18.10 20.23 14.45
N PHE A 643 18.05 18.91 14.23
CA PHE A 643 16.79 18.19 14.10
C PHE A 643 16.04 18.08 15.44
N HIS A 644 16.73 17.85 16.56
CA HIS A 644 16.07 17.85 17.87
C HIS A 644 15.53 19.26 18.21
N GLU A 645 16.27 20.33 17.93
CA GLU A 645 15.80 21.71 18.15
C GLU A 645 14.60 22.08 17.25
N ALA A 646 14.64 21.74 15.96
CA ALA A 646 13.50 21.93 15.04
C ALA A 646 12.27 21.10 15.47
N TYR A 647 12.49 19.87 15.92
CA TYR A 647 11.44 18.98 16.41
C TYR A 647 10.79 19.53 17.69
N MET A 648 11.57 20.05 18.64
CA MET A 648 11.06 20.73 19.84
C MET A 648 10.33 22.03 19.49
N THR A 649 10.85 22.83 18.56
CA THR A 649 10.24 24.10 18.09
C THR A 649 8.80 23.91 17.59
N HIS A 650 8.49 22.76 16.99
CA HIS A 650 7.17 22.49 16.43
C HIS A 650 6.31 21.47 17.21
N THR A 651 6.79 20.96 18.33
CA THR A 651 6.09 19.96 19.15
C THR A 651 5.57 20.57 20.44
N SER A 652 4.29 20.33 20.76
CA SER A 652 3.70 20.75 22.03
C SER A 652 4.43 20.14 23.23
N THR A 653 4.71 20.96 24.26
CA THR A 653 5.19 20.49 25.58
C THR A 653 4.15 19.64 26.32
N SER A 654 2.88 19.68 25.89
CA SER A 654 1.79 18.79 26.29
C SER A 654 1.20 18.11 25.04
N PRO A 655 1.85 17.06 24.52
CA PRO A 655 1.39 16.38 23.30
C PRO A 655 0.25 15.39 23.64
N ASN A 656 -0.67 15.18 22.69
CA ASN A 656 -1.78 14.26 22.91
C ASN A 656 -1.31 12.79 22.91
N TYR A 657 -1.42 12.13 24.07
CA TYR A 657 -0.96 10.75 24.27
C TYR A 657 -1.82 9.70 23.54
N GLN A 658 -3.09 10.00 23.25
CA GLN A 658 -3.95 9.08 22.48
C GLN A 658 -3.50 9.01 21.02
N ILE A 659 -3.03 10.13 20.44
CA ILE A 659 -2.43 10.14 19.11
C ILE A 659 -1.16 9.30 19.09
N LEU A 660 -0.26 9.48 20.06
CA LEU A 660 0.98 8.70 20.20
C LEU A 660 0.71 7.19 20.41
N ALA A 661 -0.30 6.84 21.21
CA ALA A 661 -0.76 5.47 21.38
C ALA A 661 -1.28 4.86 20.06
N SER A 662 -2.03 5.63 19.28
CA SER A 662 -2.53 5.19 17.98
C SER A 662 -1.40 4.97 16.95
N LEU A 663 -0.29 5.72 17.04
CA LEU A 663 0.90 5.51 16.20
C LEU A 663 1.64 4.21 16.55
N ASP A 664 1.77 3.89 17.84
CA ASP A 664 2.36 2.62 18.31
C ASP A 664 1.48 1.40 17.91
N LEU A 665 0.16 1.54 18.05
CA LEU A 665 -0.82 0.53 17.60
C LEU A 665 -0.83 0.34 16.08
N GLY A 666 -0.83 1.42 15.30
CA GLY A 666 -0.77 1.37 13.83
C GLY A 666 0.52 0.68 13.36
N ARG A 667 1.64 0.98 14.01
CA ARG A 667 2.93 0.30 13.79
C ARG A 667 2.85 -1.20 14.10
N ARG A 668 2.13 -1.63 15.15
CA ARG A 668 1.87 -3.06 15.38
C ARG A 668 1.08 -3.69 14.25
N GLN A 669 0.02 -3.02 13.80
CA GLN A 669 -0.85 -3.56 12.76
C GLN A 669 -0.07 -3.81 11.47
N VAL A 670 0.73 -2.86 11.01
CA VAL A 670 1.48 -3.02 9.75
C VAL A 670 2.60 -4.08 9.82
N GLU A 671 3.16 -4.37 10.99
CA GLU A 671 4.15 -5.44 11.19
C GLU A 671 3.55 -6.85 11.18
N LEU A 672 2.24 -6.98 11.43
CA LEU A 672 1.55 -8.28 11.52
C LEU A 672 0.58 -8.53 10.35
N GLU A 673 -0.10 -7.47 9.89
CA GLU A 673 -1.20 -7.52 8.91
C GLU A 673 -0.90 -6.70 7.63
N GLY A 674 0.19 -5.90 7.62
CA GLY A 674 0.43 -4.89 6.58
C GLY A 674 0.46 -5.42 5.15
N PHE A 675 1.04 -6.61 4.95
CA PHE A 675 1.07 -7.27 3.64
C PHE A 675 -0.33 -7.65 3.13
N GLU A 676 -1.20 -8.20 3.99
CA GLU A 676 -2.59 -8.52 3.63
C GLU A 676 -3.37 -7.23 3.33
N LEU A 677 -3.29 -6.27 4.24
CA LEU A 677 -4.08 -5.03 4.17
C LEU A 677 -3.79 -4.24 2.90
N VAL A 678 -2.52 -4.16 2.48
CA VAL A 678 -2.12 -3.48 1.24
C VAL A 678 -2.51 -4.30 0.01
N GLN A 679 -2.27 -5.61 -0.02
CA GLN A 679 -2.70 -6.45 -1.15
C GLN A 679 -4.22 -6.35 -1.36
N ARG A 680 -4.99 -6.42 -0.28
CA ARG A 680 -6.45 -6.26 -0.26
C ARG A 680 -6.92 -4.90 -0.77
N GLN A 681 -6.25 -3.81 -0.37
CA GLN A 681 -6.52 -2.47 -0.88
C GLN A 681 -6.36 -2.43 -2.42
N LEU A 682 -5.25 -2.95 -2.94
CA LEU A 682 -4.95 -2.98 -4.38
C LEU A 682 -5.92 -3.86 -5.17
N ASP A 683 -6.30 -5.02 -4.62
CA ASP A 683 -7.28 -5.94 -5.22
C ASP A 683 -8.67 -5.29 -5.33
N LEU A 684 -9.12 -4.60 -4.26
CA LEU A 684 -10.41 -3.93 -4.19
C LEU A 684 -10.51 -2.77 -5.19
N ALA A 685 -9.45 -1.97 -5.34
CA ALA A 685 -9.42 -0.89 -6.33
C ALA A 685 -9.47 -1.42 -7.77
N THR A 686 -8.70 -2.48 -8.06
CA THR A 686 -8.70 -3.06 -9.41
C THR A 686 -10.07 -3.69 -9.74
N SER A 687 -10.75 -4.25 -8.72
CA SER A 687 -12.12 -4.77 -8.83
C SER A 687 -13.12 -3.69 -9.22
N LEU A 688 -13.07 -2.51 -8.57
CA LEU A 688 -13.89 -1.35 -8.90
C LEU A 688 -13.65 -0.92 -10.35
N ALA A 689 -12.38 -0.78 -10.74
CA ALA A 689 -12.01 -0.34 -12.08
C ALA A 689 -12.50 -1.29 -13.18
N GLN A 690 -12.42 -2.61 -12.95
CA GLN A 690 -12.92 -3.61 -13.89
C GLN A 690 -14.44 -3.70 -13.93
N ALA A 691 -15.13 -3.52 -12.80
CA ALA A 691 -16.59 -3.45 -12.78
C ALA A 691 -17.09 -2.31 -13.67
N ILE A 692 -16.49 -1.12 -13.56
CA ILE A 692 -16.77 0.03 -14.44
C ILE A 692 -16.46 -0.30 -15.91
N ALA A 693 -15.29 -0.86 -16.19
CA ALA A 693 -14.86 -1.14 -17.56
C ALA A 693 -15.69 -2.22 -18.29
N ARG A 694 -16.27 -3.19 -17.56
CA ARG A 694 -17.07 -4.29 -18.16
C ARG A 694 -18.57 -4.09 -18.13
N HIS A 695 -19.11 -3.47 -17.09
CA HIS A 695 -20.56 -3.36 -16.95
C HIS A 695 -21.13 -2.60 -18.16
N PRO A 696 -22.11 -3.17 -18.92
CA PRO A 696 -22.53 -2.62 -20.21
C PRO A 696 -22.96 -1.16 -20.16
N LEU A 697 -23.61 -0.78 -19.05
CA LEU A 697 -24.02 0.58 -18.72
C LEU A 697 -22.85 1.46 -18.24
N LEU A 698 -22.15 1.09 -17.15
CA LEU A 698 -21.09 1.92 -16.55
C LEU A 698 -20.03 2.36 -17.56
N ARG A 699 -19.56 1.49 -18.46
CA ARG A 699 -18.55 1.82 -19.47
C ARG A 699 -18.98 2.85 -20.52
N ARG A 700 -20.31 3.08 -20.65
CA ARG A 700 -20.87 4.13 -21.51
C ARG A 700 -20.81 5.47 -20.79
N THR A 701 -21.18 5.52 -19.51
CA THR A 701 -21.25 6.74 -18.69
C THR A 701 -19.91 7.17 -18.08
N PHE A 702 -19.07 6.22 -17.69
CA PHE A 702 -17.85 6.44 -16.91
C PHE A 702 -16.63 5.78 -17.56
N ARG A 703 -15.45 6.37 -17.37
CA ARG A 703 -14.17 5.80 -17.81
C ARG A 703 -13.14 5.92 -16.69
N VAL A 704 -12.46 4.83 -16.35
CA VAL A 704 -11.32 4.89 -15.42
C VAL A 704 -10.11 5.38 -16.18
N LEU A 705 -9.42 6.40 -15.64
CA LEU A 705 -8.15 6.87 -16.17
C LEU A 705 -7.02 5.91 -15.79
N THR A 706 -6.08 5.74 -16.70
CA THR A 706 -5.05 4.69 -16.65
C THR A 706 -3.65 5.30 -16.74
N ALA A 707 -2.60 4.47 -16.64
CA ALA A 707 -1.22 4.93 -16.85
C ALA A 707 -1.01 5.53 -18.27
N HIS A 708 -1.86 5.22 -19.25
CA HIS A 708 -1.78 5.84 -20.58
C HIS A 708 -2.37 7.25 -20.62
N ASP A 709 -3.27 7.58 -19.69
CA ASP A 709 -3.94 8.88 -19.58
C ASP A 709 -3.18 9.82 -18.63
N LEU A 710 -2.57 9.25 -17.58
CA LEU A 710 -1.92 10.00 -16.50
C LEU A 710 -0.40 10.13 -16.65
N ILE A 711 0.24 9.34 -17.52
CA ILE A 711 1.70 9.32 -17.68
C ILE A 711 2.07 9.37 -19.19
N PRO A 712 2.79 10.42 -19.64
CA PRO A 712 3.29 10.53 -21.01
C PRO A 712 4.16 9.34 -21.40
N ALA A 713 4.08 8.93 -22.67
CA ALA A 713 4.77 7.73 -23.17
C ALA A 713 6.30 7.75 -22.99
N ALA A 714 6.92 8.93 -22.90
CA ALA A 714 8.36 9.07 -22.67
C ALA A 714 8.82 8.61 -21.26
N HIS A 715 7.90 8.55 -20.28
CA HIS A 715 8.22 8.24 -18.88
C HIS A 715 7.80 6.82 -18.45
N ARG A 716 7.44 5.96 -19.41
CA ARG A 716 7.02 4.57 -19.17
C ARG A 716 7.47 3.65 -20.30
N GLU A 717 8.22 2.61 -19.96
CA GLU A 717 8.58 1.54 -20.90
C GLU A 717 7.40 0.57 -21.09
N THR A 718 6.59 0.41 -20.04
CA THR A 718 5.49 -0.55 -20.01
C THR A 718 4.27 -0.05 -20.79
N THR A 719 3.79 -0.89 -21.70
CA THR A 719 2.66 -0.61 -22.60
C THR A 719 1.30 -1.04 -22.05
N ARG A 720 1.24 -1.40 -20.76
CA ARG A 720 0.04 -1.91 -20.09
C ARG A 720 -0.64 -0.76 -19.34
N PRO A 721 -1.90 -0.39 -19.67
CA PRO A 721 -2.55 0.77 -19.06
C PRO A 721 -2.86 0.58 -17.57
N MET A 722 -3.09 -0.65 -17.13
CA MET A 722 -3.31 -0.99 -15.72
C MET A 722 -2.59 -2.31 -15.39
N PRO A 723 -1.28 -2.27 -15.08
CA PRO A 723 -0.45 -3.47 -14.95
C PRO A 723 -1.01 -4.56 -14.01
N LEU A 724 -1.46 -4.18 -12.80
CA LEU A 724 -2.01 -5.11 -11.81
C LEU A 724 -3.26 -5.88 -12.29
N ARG A 725 -4.03 -5.30 -13.22
CA ARG A 725 -5.20 -5.95 -13.82
C ARG A 725 -4.82 -7.18 -14.64
N ASP A 726 -3.64 -7.14 -15.25
CA ASP A 726 -3.12 -8.19 -16.12
C ASP A 726 -2.25 -9.20 -15.34
N GLY A 727 -1.71 -8.81 -14.18
CA GLY A 727 -0.96 -9.68 -13.26
C GLY A 727 -0.15 -8.93 -12.20
N LEU A 728 0.20 -9.62 -11.10
CA LEU A 728 1.15 -9.09 -10.10
C LEU A 728 2.57 -9.04 -10.70
N ALA A 729 2.94 -10.01 -11.54
CA ALA A 729 4.21 -9.98 -12.27
C ALA A 729 4.28 -8.76 -13.20
N THR A 730 3.20 -8.47 -13.92
CA THR A 730 3.12 -7.29 -14.81
C THR A 730 3.18 -5.98 -14.03
N MET A 731 2.56 -5.89 -12.84
CA MET A 731 2.75 -4.75 -11.93
C MET A 731 4.21 -4.62 -11.49
N TRP A 732 4.86 -5.73 -11.12
CA TRP A 732 6.25 -5.74 -10.67
C TRP A 732 7.22 -5.24 -11.74
N GLU A 733 7.03 -5.65 -13.00
CA GLU A 733 7.84 -5.19 -14.13
C GLU A 733 7.72 -3.68 -14.36
N ALA A 734 6.49 -3.14 -14.38
CA ALA A 734 6.27 -1.69 -14.50
C ALA A 734 6.93 -0.91 -13.35
N TRP A 735 6.69 -1.34 -12.11
CA TRP A 735 7.27 -0.75 -10.90
C TRP A 735 8.78 -0.96 -10.76
N ALA A 736 9.40 -1.74 -11.66
CA ALA A 736 10.85 -1.95 -11.72
C ALA A 736 11.57 -1.11 -12.78
N ARG A 737 10.86 -0.58 -13.79
CA ARG A 737 11.46 0.04 -14.98
C ARG A 737 10.93 1.42 -15.31
N ASP A 738 9.62 1.64 -15.20
CA ASP A 738 9.02 2.91 -15.60
C ASP A 738 9.46 4.05 -14.66
N GLU A 739 9.76 5.23 -15.20
CA GLU A 739 10.10 6.41 -14.39
C GLU A 739 8.95 6.77 -13.45
N PHE A 740 7.72 6.71 -13.98
CA PHE A 740 6.49 6.85 -13.21
C PHE A 740 5.57 5.64 -13.35
N VAL A 741 4.86 5.32 -12.27
CA VAL A 741 3.77 4.33 -12.26
C VAL A 741 2.54 4.89 -11.55
N VAL A 742 1.35 4.33 -11.81
CA VAL A 742 0.12 4.71 -11.09
C VAL A 742 -0.15 3.72 -9.95
N ASP A 743 -0.33 4.23 -8.74
CA ASP A 743 -0.85 3.54 -7.56
C ASP A 743 -2.27 3.01 -7.87
N PRO A 744 -2.47 1.68 -7.98
CA PRO A 744 -3.78 1.12 -8.30
C PRO A 744 -4.89 1.52 -7.34
N SER A 745 -4.54 1.91 -6.10
CA SER A 745 -5.52 2.32 -5.08
C SER A 745 -6.11 3.73 -5.32
N ARG A 746 -5.64 4.47 -6.32
CA ARG A 746 -6.18 5.77 -6.79
C ARG A 746 -6.97 5.57 -8.08
N VAL A 747 -8.27 5.42 -7.94
CA VAL A 747 -9.20 5.18 -9.06
C VAL A 747 -9.82 6.51 -9.48
N THR A 748 -9.14 7.23 -10.37
CA THR A 748 -9.69 8.43 -11.02
C THR A 748 -10.67 8.03 -12.12
N ILE A 749 -11.92 8.48 -11.99
CA ILE A 749 -12.99 8.23 -12.96
C ILE A 749 -13.30 9.53 -13.69
N GLU A 750 -13.19 9.51 -15.01
CA GLU A 750 -13.75 10.50 -15.92
C GLU A 750 -15.28 10.37 -15.96
N ILE A 751 -15.95 11.51 -15.71
CA ILE A 751 -17.41 11.67 -15.68
C ILE A 751 -17.93 12.55 -16.81
N SER A 752 -17.08 13.01 -17.74
CA SER A 752 -17.42 13.99 -18.80
C SER A 752 -18.67 13.65 -19.63
N ARG A 753 -19.07 12.37 -19.67
CA ARG A 753 -20.25 11.88 -20.41
C ARG A 753 -21.57 11.97 -19.65
N THR A 754 -21.56 12.31 -18.36
CA THR A 754 -22.79 12.57 -17.57
C THR A 754 -23.41 13.92 -17.91
N GLY A 755 -22.63 14.85 -18.46
CA GLY A 755 -23.03 16.26 -18.62
C GLY A 755 -23.07 17.05 -17.30
N VAL A 756 -22.55 16.48 -16.21
CA VAL A 756 -22.51 17.07 -14.86
C VAL A 756 -21.05 17.30 -14.46
N ASP A 757 -20.75 18.47 -13.88
CA ASP A 757 -19.41 18.77 -13.37
C ASP A 757 -19.08 17.99 -12.08
N GLY A 758 -17.81 17.93 -11.73
CA GLY A 758 -17.36 17.18 -10.57
C GLY A 758 -17.79 17.74 -9.21
N ASP A 759 -18.11 19.03 -9.06
CA ASP A 759 -18.58 19.54 -7.77
C ASP A 759 -20.05 19.12 -7.53
N THR A 760 -20.91 19.30 -8.53
CA THR A 760 -22.29 18.81 -8.51
C THR A 760 -22.34 17.28 -8.41
N PHE A 761 -21.47 16.55 -9.12
CA PHE A 761 -21.39 15.09 -9.02
C PHE A 761 -20.99 14.64 -7.60
N LYS A 762 -20.05 15.34 -6.96
CA LYS A 762 -19.61 15.03 -5.58
C LYS A 762 -20.70 15.34 -4.57
N HIS A 763 -21.25 16.55 -4.57
CA HIS A 763 -22.18 17.01 -3.53
C HIS A 763 -23.58 16.41 -3.74
N GLU A 764 -24.23 16.70 -4.86
CA GLU A 764 -25.65 16.35 -5.08
C GLU A 764 -25.87 14.87 -5.43
N HIS A 765 -24.94 14.27 -6.19
CA HIS A 765 -25.10 12.89 -6.67
C HIS A 765 -24.49 11.84 -5.73
N LEU A 766 -23.38 12.11 -5.04
CA LEU A 766 -22.71 11.15 -4.15
C LEU A 766 -22.93 11.40 -2.67
N MET A 767 -22.57 12.59 -2.17
CA MET A 767 -22.58 12.89 -0.73
C MET A 767 -24.00 13.00 -0.17
N ASP A 768 -24.80 13.92 -0.70
CA ASP A 768 -26.12 14.25 -0.13
C ASP A 768 -27.16 13.13 -0.38
N ARG A 769 -27.01 12.40 -1.48
CA ARG A 769 -27.96 11.35 -1.90
C ARG A 769 -27.63 9.95 -1.39
N TYR A 770 -26.36 9.57 -1.37
CA TYR A 770 -25.92 8.20 -1.06
C TYR A 770 -24.91 8.11 0.09
N GLY A 771 -24.54 9.24 0.70
CA GLY A 771 -23.57 9.28 1.80
C GLY A 771 -22.13 8.98 1.39
N ILE A 772 -21.81 9.01 0.09
CA ILE A 772 -20.48 8.64 -0.42
C ILE A 772 -19.58 9.88 -0.43
N GLN A 773 -18.60 9.90 0.49
CA GLN A 773 -17.59 10.96 0.55
C GLN A 773 -16.46 10.71 -0.44
N VAL A 774 -16.01 11.76 -1.14
CA VAL A 774 -14.89 11.71 -2.08
C VAL A 774 -13.89 12.81 -1.78
N ASN A 775 -12.59 12.51 -1.94
CA ASN A 775 -11.49 13.37 -1.51
C ASN A 775 -11.14 14.48 -2.50
N LYS A 776 -11.26 14.23 -3.81
CA LYS A 776 -10.92 15.18 -4.88
C LYS A 776 -11.81 14.95 -6.10
N THR A 777 -12.13 16.06 -6.76
CA THR A 777 -12.74 16.12 -8.10
C THR A 777 -11.97 17.13 -8.95
N SER A 778 -12.10 17.03 -10.27
CA SER A 778 -11.89 18.15 -11.20
C SER A 778 -13.24 18.52 -11.81
N ARG A 779 -13.29 19.42 -12.82
CA ARG A 779 -14.52 19.67 -13.58
C ARG A 779 -15.12 18.39 -14.20
N ASN A 780 -14.28 17.45 -14.62
CA ASN A 780 -14.68 16.28 -15.42
C ASN A 780 -14.21 14.94 -14.86
N THR A 781 -13.65 14.90 -13.64
CA THR A 781 -13.22 13.65 -12.98
C THR A 781 -13.55 13.61 -11.49
N VAL A 782 -13.57 12.41 -10.93
CA VAL A 782 -13.77 12.11 -9.51
C VAL A 782 -12.77 11.03 -9.06
N LEU A 783 -12.04 11.28 -7.98
CA LEU A 783 -10.99 10.38 -7.49
C LEU A 783 -11.45 9.56 -6.27
N PHE A 784 -11.75 8.29 -6.53
CA PHE A 784 -12.00 7.30 -5.47
C PHE A 784 -10.69 6.69 -4.99
N MET A 785 -10.56 6.55 -3.66
CA MET A 785 -9.33 6.03 -3.06
C MET A 785 -9.68 4.89 -2.10
N THR A 786 -9.19 3.69 -2.40
CA THR A 786 -9.28 2.56 -1.47
C THR A 786 -8.17 2.67 -0.44
N ASN A 787 -8.45 2.26 0.79
CA ASN A 787 -7.50 2.23 1.91
C ASN A 787 -7.56 0.86 2.61
N ILE A 788 -6.65 0.62 3.57
CA ILE A 788 -6.58 -0.62 4.35
C ILE A 788 -7.88 -0.97 5.12
N GLY A 789 -8.75 0.02 5.40
CA GLY A 789 -10.06 -0.17 6.03
C GLY A 789 -11.21 -0.43 5.05
N THR A 790 -10.95 -0.44 3.74
CA THR A 790 -11.98 -0.58 2.71
C THR A 790 -12.51 -2.01 2.65
N SER A 791 -13.84 -2.16 2.63
CA SER A 791 -14.51 -3.47 2.62
C SER A 791 -15.03 -3.84 1.23
N ARG A 792 -15.18 -5.15 0.97
CA ARG A 792 -15.84 -5.66 -0.24
C ARG A 792 -17.26 -5.07 -0.38
N SER A 793 -18.01 -4.98 0.71
CA SER A 793 -19.35 -4.40 0.74
C SER A 793 -19.36 -2.91 0.38
N GLY A 794 -18.35 -2.14 0.78
CA GLY A 794 -18.21 -0.73 0.40
C GLY A 794 -17.97 -0.56 -1.11
N ILE A 795 -17.13 -1.41 -1.72
CA ILE A 795 -16.94 -1.43 -3.18
C ILE A 795 -18.21 -1.87 -3.90
N ALA A 796 -18.91 -2.89 -3.41
CA ALA A 796 -20.18 -3.34 -3.99
C ALA A 796 -21.25 -2.23 -3.97
N TYR A 797 -21.40 -1.53 -2.84
CA TYR A 797 -22.31 -0.39 -2.71
C TYR A 797 -21.94 0.77 -3.63
N LEU A 798 -20.65 1.09 -3.79
CA LEU A 798 -20.19 2.10 -4.75
C LEU A 798 -20.53 1.69 -6.19
N ILE A 799 -20.32 0.43 -6.58
CA ILE A 799 -20.69 -0.07 -7.91
C ILE A 799 -22.21 0.04 -8.13
N GLU A 800 -23.01 -0.37 -7.14
CA GLU A 800 -24.48 -0.25 -7.17
C GLU A 800 -24.94 1.21 -7.35
N VAL A 801 -24.34 2.14 -6.61
CA VAL A 801 -24.63 3.58 -6.74
C VAL A 801 -24.22 4.12 -8.11
N LEU A 802 -23.04 3.74 -8.63
CA LEU A 802 -22.62 4.12 -9.98
C LEU A 802 -23.59 3.56 -11.04
N VAL A 803 -24.15 2.36 -10.87
CA VAL A 803 -25.16 1.80 -11.77
C VAL A 803 -26.43 2.65 -11.74
N LYS A 804 -26.99 2.93 -10.55
CA LYS A 804 -28.18 3.78 -10.40
C LYS A 804 -28.00 5.19 -10.96
N LEU A 805 -26.80 5.76 -10.82
CA LEU A 805 -26.45 7.05 -11.42
C LEU A 805 -26.40 6.95 -12.94
N ALA A 806 -25.77 5.91 -13.49
CA ALA A 806 -25.71 5.71 -14.93
C ALA A 806 -27.09 5.47 -15.57
N GLU A 807 -27.98 4.71 -14.92
CA GLU A 807 -29.38 4.51 -15.35
C GLU A 807 -30.08 5.87 -15.43
N ARG A 808 -29.98 6.65 -14.34
CA ARG A 808 -30.57 7.99 -14.25
C ARG A 808 -30.03 8.95 -15.33
N PHE A 809 -28.73 8.94 -15.62
CA PHE A 809 -28.17 9.80 -16.66
C PHE A 809 -28.61 9.37 -18.07
N GLU A 810 -28.77 8.07 -18.35
CA GLU A 810 -29.37 7.63 -19.61
C GLU A 810 -30.85 8.04 -19.71
N ASP A 811 -31.64 7.90 -18.65
CA ASP A 811 -33.04 8.34 -18.60
C ASP A 811 -33.18 9.86 -18.80
N GLU A 812 -32.37 10.66 -18.09
CA GLU A 812 -32.34 12.12 -18.22
C GLU A 812 -31.86 12.58 -19.61
N GLN A 813 -31.00 11.80 -20.28
CA GLN A 813 -30.57 12.07 -21.65
C GLN A 813 -31.64 11.69 -22.69
N LEU A 814 -32.33 10.56 -22.49
CA LEU A 814 -33.44 10.13 -23.33
C LEU A 814 -34.63 11.10 -23.26
N ALA A 815 -34.89 11.68 -22.10
CA ALA A 815 -35.95 12.67 -21.88
C ALA A 815 -35.69 14.05 -22.53
N ARG A 816 -34.48 14.31 -23.07
CA ARG A 816 -34.09 15.59 -23.69
C ARG A 816 -34.22 15.61 -25.22
N ASP A 817 -35.09 14.76 -25.79
CA ASP A 817 -35.49 14.75 -27.21
C ASP A 817 -34.32 14.76 -28.22
N GLY A 818 -33.30 13.93 -27.97
CA GLY A 818 -32.22 13.70 -28.93
C GLY A 818 -31.26 14.88 -29.15
N ALA A 819 -31.45 15.99 -28.42
CA ALA A 819 -30.36 16.94 -28.22
C ALA A 819 -29.19 16.18 -27.60
N GLN A 820 -28.03 16.19 -28.26
CA GLN A 820 -26.80 15.80 -27.57
C GLN A 820 -26.72 16.67 -26.31
N PRO A 821 -26.33 16.13 -25.14
CA PRO A 821 -25.95 17.00 -24.04
C PRO A 821 -24.91 17.96 -24.60
N GLU A 822 -25.12 19.26 -24.42
CA GLU A 822 -24.03 20.21 -24.58
C GLU A 822 -22.90 19.64 -23.71
N ARG A 823 -21.85 19.14 -24.37
CA ARG A 823 -20.57 18.95 -23.71
C ARG A 823 -20.30 20.27 -23.03
N ALA A 824 -19.77 20.26 -21.82
CA ALA A 824 -19.19 21.46 -21.25
C ALA A 824 -17.98 21.84 -22.13
N GLU A 825 -18.26 22.56 -23.22
CA GLU A 825 -17.38 22.72 -24.38
C GLU A 825 -16.46 23.92 -24.23
N ALA A 826 -16.65 24.72 -23.18
CA ALA A 826 -15.62 25.59 -22.66
C ALA A 826 -14.43 24.71 -22.23
N PRO A 827 -13.28 24.77 -22.94
CA PRO A 827 -12.11 24.04 -22.51
C PRO A 827 -11.70 24.58 -21.15
N MET A 828 -11.35 23.70 -20.22
CA MET A 828 -10.65 24.16 -19.02
C MET A 828 -9.33 24.79 -19.47
N PRO A 829 -9.03 26.05 -19.13
CA PRO A 829 -7.68 26.57 -19.28
C PRO A 829 -6.71 25.62 -18.55
N PRO A 830 -5.49 25.45 -19.09
CA PRO A 830 -4.47 24.66 -18.42
C PRO A 830 -4.25 25.19 -17.01
N LEU A 831 -3.75 24.34 -16.11
CA LEU A 831 -3.20 24.85 -14.87
C LEU A 831 -2.05 25.81 -15.23
N PRO A 832 -2.06 27.05 -14.72
CA PRO A 832 -1.12 28.09 -15.11
C PRO A 832 0.21 27.86 -14.41
N ASP A 833 1.34 28.06 -15.08
CA ASP A 833 2.64 27.78 -14.45
C ASP A 833 3.05 28.81 -13.38
N PHE A 834 4.02 28.44 -12.54
CA PHE A 834 4.52 29.36 -11.53
C PHE A 834 5.34 30.46 -12.20
N SER A 835 4.87 31.69 -12.03
CA SER A 835 5.58 32.86 -12.50
C SER A 835 6.91 33.04 -11.76
N ALA A 836 7.83 33.76 -12.41
CA ALA A 836 9.05 34.22 -11.75
C ALA A 836 8.73 35.08 -10.53
N PHE A 837 9.65 35.06 -9.56
CA PHE A 837 9.69 36.08 -8.51
C PHE A 837 9.91 37.46 -9.13
N ALA A 838 9.38 38.49 -8.48
CA ALA A 838 9.54 39.87 -8.89
C ALA A 838 10.91 40.41 -8.45
N SER A 839 11.42 41.40 -9.19
CA SER A 839 12.71 42.05 -8.91
C SER A 839 12.80 42.51 -7.44
N GLY A 840 13.87 42.09 -6.77
CA GLY A 840 14.09 42.32 -5.33
C GLY A 840 13.55 41.21 -4.41
N TYR A 841 12.90 40.19 -4.98
CA TYR A 841 12.61 38.90 -4.34
C TYR A 841 13.17 37.71 -5.11
N ASP A 842 13.77 37.93 -6.29
CA ASP A 842 14.57 37.00 -7.09
C ASP A 842 16.07 37.10 -6.73
N ALA A 843 16.91 36.28 -7.37
CA ALA A 843 18.36 36.25 -7.19
C ALA A 843 19.17 37.13 -8.18
N ASP A 844 18.48 37.90 -9.05
CA ASP A 844 19.06 38.80 -10.08
C ASP A 844 20.03 38.16 -11.12
N ASP A 845 20.08 36.83 -11.24
CA ASP A 845 21.03 36.10 -12.11
C ASP A 845 20.39 35.14 -13.15
N GLY A 846 19.05 35.11 -13.23
CA GLY A 846 18.30 34.30 -14.19
C GLY A 846 17.93 32.89 -13.70
N LEU A 847 18.37 32.48 -12.50
CA LEU A 847 17.89 31.26 -11.86
C LEU A 847 16.49 31.48 -11.22
N PRO A 848 15.69 30.40 -11.05
CA PRO A 848 14.29 30.53 -10.63
C PRO A 848 14.08 30.67 -9.11
N ASP A 849 15.14 30.76 -8.30
CA ASP A 849 15.02 30.87 -6.85
C ASP A 849 14.67 32.28 -6.36
N GLY A 850 13.83 32.36 -5.32
CA GLY A 850 13.47 33.63 -4.69
C GLY A 850 13.17 33.58 -3.19
N ASP A 851 13.25 34.76 -2.55
CA ASP A 851 12.99 35.01 -1.13
C ASP A 851 11.50 35.22 -0.85
N LEU A 852 10.81 34.08 -0.77
CA LEU A 852 9.44 33.93 -0.31
C LEU A 852 9.16 34.61 1.05
N ARG A 853 10.15 34.63 1.95
CA ARG A 853 10.01 35.10 3.34
C ARG A 853 9.93 36.62 3.38
N SER A 854 10.85 37.32 2.72
CA SER A 854 10.85 38.79 2.67
C SER A 854 9.57 39.32 2.06
N ALA A 855 9.12 38.75 0.93
CA ALA A 855 7.85 39.11 0.32
C ALA A 855 6.63 38.86 1.22
N PHE A 856 6.59 37.73 1.93
CA PHE A 856 5.52 37.43 2.89
C PHE A 856 5.44 38.46 4.02
N PHE A 857 6.60 38.87 4.58
CA PHE A 857 6.64 39.86 5.67
C PHE A 857 6.37 41.29 5.19
N ASP A 858 6.81 41.66 3.98
CA ASP A 858 6.39 42.92 3.34
C ASP A 858 4.88 42.98 3.17
N GLY A 859 4.26 41.85 2.76
CA GLY A 859 2.81 41.71 2.70
C GLY A 859 2.10 41.99 4.03
N GLN A 860 2.75 41.77 5.18
CA GLN A 860 2.15 42.06 6.50
C GLN A 860 2.36 43.52 6.97
N ARG A 861 3.21 44.31 6.30
CA ARG A 861 3.48 45.70 6.71
C ARG A 861 2.30 46.62 6.37
N ARG A 862 1.91 47.48 7.32
CA ARG A 862 0.82 48.46 7.11
C ARG A 862 1.14 49.38 5.93
N GLY A 863 0.19 49.53 5.01
CA GLY A 863 0.33 50.39 3.84
C GLY A 863 1.17 49.82 2.68
N ARG A 864 1.75 48.62 2.80
CA ARG A 864 2.49 47.94 1.72
C ARG A 864 1.61 47.10 0.79
N VAL A 865 0.32 46.97 1.09
CA VAL A 865 -0.62 46.12 0.36
C VAL A 865 -1.80 46.93 -0.17
N GLU A 866 -2.27 46.56 -1.35
CA GLU A 866 -3.60 46.91 -1.85
C GLU A 866 -4.40 45.62 -2.15
N HIS A 867 -5.72 45.75 -2.22
CA HIS A 867 -6.60 44.68 -2.69
C HIS A 867 -7.22 45.14 -4.01
N VAL A 868 -7.12 44.32 -5.04
CA VAL A 868 -7.50 44.67 -6.42
C VAL A 868 -8.44 43.60 -6.97
N LEU A 869 -9.61 44.04 -7.46
CA LEU A 869 -10.61 43.15 -8.04
C LEU A 869 -10.09 42.45 -9.31
N PRO A 870 -10.53 41.22 -9.64
CA PRO A 870 -9.98 40.45 -10.75
C PRO A 870 -9.95 41.18 -12.10
N ALA A 871 -11.03 41.91 -12.44
CA ALA A 871 -11.12 42.67 -13.68
C ALA A 871 -10.11 43.83 -13.75
N GLU A 872 -9.99 44.62 -12.67
CA GLU A 872 -9.00 45.70 -12.57
C GLU A 872 -7.57 45.14 -12.62
N LEU A 873 -7.33 44.01 -11.93
CA LEU A 873 -6.03 43.36 -11.94
C LEU A 873 -5.66 42.82 -13.32
N ARG A 874 -6.64 42.30 -14.07
CA ARG A 874 -6.45 41.90 -15.46
C ARG A 874 -6.10 43.09 -16.34
N GLU A 875 -6.83 44.20 -16.24
CA GLU A 875 -6.48 45.43 -16.98
C GLU A 875 -5.06 45.92 -16.66
N ARG A 876 -4.62 45.85 -15.41
CA ARG A 876 -3.25 46.20 -15.00
C ARG A 876 -2.22 45.29 -15.70
N VAL A 877 -2.42 43.97 -15.68
CA VAL A 877 -1.55 42.99 -16.35
C VAL A 877 -1.55 43.19 -17.87
N ASP A 878 -2.70 43.41 -18.49
CA ASP A 878 -2.83 43.63 -19.93
C ASP A 878 -2.18 44.96 -20.39
N ARG A 879 -2.05 45.96 -19.49
CA ARG A 879 -1.25 47.17 -19.70
C ARG A 879 0.27 46.96 -19.56
N GLY A 880 0.72 45.76 -19.20
CA GLY A 880 2.13 45.44 -18.96
C GLY A 880 2.64 45.81 -17.56
N GLU A 881 1.75 46.12 -16.61
CA GLU A 881 2.14 46.20 -15.20
C GLU A 881 2.54 44.79 -14.69
N ARG A 882 3.40 44.71 -13.67
CA ARG A 882 3.80 43.44 -13.05
C ARG A 882 3.37 43.39 -11.57
N PRO A 883 2.06 43.23 -11.26
CA PRO A 883 1.58 43.14 -9.88
C PRO A 883 2.23 41.98 -9.14
N VAL A 884 2.64 42.18 -7.89
CA VAL A 884 3.33 41.14 -7.11
C VAL A 884 2.41 40.62 -6.02
N SER A 885 2.25 39.30 -5.89
CA SER A 885 1.41 38.72 -4.84
C SER A 885 1.98 38.99 -3.45
N ALA A 886 1.13 39.44 -2.52
CA ALA A 886 1.48 39.64 -1.11
C ALA A 886 1.07 38.46 -0.22
N GLY A 887 0.59 37.36 -0.81
CA GLY A 887 0.02 36.21 -0.11
C GLY A 887 0.09 34.92 -0.91
N PHE A 888 -0.22 33.81 -0.25
CA PHE A 888 -0.51 32.55 -0.93
C PHE A 888 -1.92 32.61 -1.51
N VAL A 889 -2.13 32.21 -2.76
CA VAL A 889 -3.46 32.00 -3.35
C VAL A 889 -3.59 30.52 -3.65
N THR A 890 -4.50 29.81 -2.98
CA THR A 890 -4.61 28.34 -3.00
C THR A 890 -6.06 27.91 -3.22
N PRO A 891 -6.45 27.56 -4.47
CA PRO A 891 -7.77 27.02 -4.76
C PRO A 891 -7.89 25.55 -4.32
N TYR A 892 -9.07 25.16 -3.81
CA TYR A 892 -9.40 23.80 -3.40
C TYR A 892 -10.64 23.31 -4.17
N PRO A 893 -10.56 22.27 -5.02
CA PRO A 893 -9.35 21.58 -5.48
C PRO A 893 -8.45 22.48 -6.35
N PRO A 894 -7.18 22.12 -6.59
CA PRO A 894 -6.47 20.91 -6.13
C PRO A 894 -5.82 21.03 -4.75
N GLY A 895 -5.69 22.23 -4.18
CA GLY A 895 -5.23 22.45 -2.80
C GLY A 895 -3.73 22.73 -2.60
N PHE A 896 -3.01 22.98 -3.69
CA PHE A 896 -1.68 23.61 -3.72
C PHE A 896 -1.81 25.07 -4.23
N PRO A 897 -0.89 25.99 -3.87
CA PRO A 897 -0.97 27.37 -4.30
C PRO A 897 -0.81 27.51 -5.83
N VAL A 898 -1.48 28.50 -6.43
CA VAL A 898 -1.24 28.98 -7.80
C VAL A 898 -0.39 30.27 -7.82
N LEU A 899 -0.32 30.97 -6.69
CA LEU A 899 0.60 32.09 -6.43
C LEU A 899 1.16 31.96 -5.02
N VAL A 900 2.43 32.32 -4.85
CA VAL A 900 3.08 32.52 -3.55
C VAL A 900 3.52 33.98 -3.37
N PRO A 901 3.74 34.48 -2.15
CA PRO A 901 4.29 35.81 -1.92
C PRO A 901 5.56 36.08 -2.73
N GLY A 902 5.64 37.24 -3.38
CA GLY A 902 6.81 37.66 -4.16
C GLY A 902 6.76 37.29 -5.64
N GLN A 903 5.83 36.43 -6.06
CA GLN A 903 5.61 36.10 -7.47
C GLN A 903 4.79 37.16 -8.22
N VAL A 904 5.06 37.31 -9.51
CA VAL A 904 4.31 38.22 -10.41
C VAL A 904 2.98 37.58 -10.82
N VAL A 905 1.88 38.31 -10.72
CA VAL A 905 0.56 37.84 -11.20
C VAL A 905 0.53 37.90 -12.74
N THR A 906 0.23 36.79 -13.39
CA THR A 906 0.16 36.67 -14.86
C THR A 906 -1.28 36.56 -15.37
N ALA A 907 -1.50 36.84 -16.65
CA ALA A 907 -2.81 36.68 -17.30
C ALA A 907 -3.32 35.23 -17.19
N GLU A 908 -2.44 34.24 -17.40
CA GLU A 908 -2.75 32.81 -17.29
C GLU A 908 -3.30 32.42 -15.91
N VAL A 909 -2.71 32.96 -14.83
CA VAL A 909 -3.21 32.74 -13.47
C VAL A 909 -4.60 33.36 -13.29
N LEU A 910 -4.84 34.55 -13.84
CA LEU A 910 -6.16 35.20 -13.76
C LEU A 910 -7.21 34.46 -14.59
N ASP A 911 -6.84 33.98 -15.79
CA ASP A 911 -7.70 33.18 -16.67
C ASP A 911 -8.10 31.86 -15.99
N PHE A 912 -7.14 31.12 -15.43
CA PHE A 912 -7.42 29.91 -14.65
C PHE A 912 -8.31 30.20 -13.43
N MET A 913 -8.01 31.26 -12.68
CA MET A 913 -8.82 31.62 -11.51
C MET A 913 -10.25 32.07 -11.87
N SER A 914 -10.48 32.57 -13.09
CA SER A 914 -11.80 33.04 -13.56
C SER A 914 -12.79 31.92 -13.87
N VAL A 915 -12.29 30.72 -14.20
CA VAL A 915 -13.11 29.53 -14.53
C VAL A 915 -13.31 28.57 -13.35
N LEU A 916 -12.72 28.89 -12.19
CA LEU A 916 -12.79 28.01 -11.02
C LEU A 916 -14.17 28.09 -10.37
N ASP A 917 -14.98 27.05 -10.60
CA ASP A 917 -16.29 26.88 -9.99
C ASP A 917 -16.24 26.59 -8.46
N THR A 918 -15.05 26.62 -7.82
CA THR A 918 -14.90 26.37 -6.38
C THR A 918 -15.19 27.59 -5.50
N ARG A 919 -15.84 27.32 -4.36
CA ARG A 919 -16.11 28.29 -3.30
C ARG A 919 -14.96 28.44 -2.29
N GLU A 920 -13.98 27.53 -2.29
CA GLU A 920 -12.87 27.52 -1.31
C GLU A 920 -11.54 27.88 -1.98
N ILE A 921 -11.14 29.15 -1.84
CA ILE A 921 -9.83 29.66 -2.28
C ILE A 921 -9.16 30.33 -1.08
N HIS A 922 -8.08 29.76 -0.55
CA HIS A 922 -7.38 30.36 0.59
C HIS A 922 -6.52 31.53 0.09
N GLY A 923 -6.63 32.68 0.77
CA GLY A 923 -5.86 33.90 0.44
C GLY A 923 -6.44 34.79 -0.66
N TYR A 924 -7.63 34.46 -1.16
CA TYR A 924 -8.44 35.30 -2.05
C TYR A 924 -9.77 35.64 -1.36
N ASP A 925 -10.28 36.85 -1.58
CA ASP A 925 -11.58 37.31 -1.06
C ASP A 925 -12.38 37.87 -2.23
N ALA A 926 -13.54 37.30 -2.54
CA ALA A 926 -14.30 37.69 -3.73
C ALA A 926 -14.87 39.13 -3.67
N GLY A 927 -15.00 39.73 -2.48
CA GLY A 927 -15.47 41.10 -2.30
C GLY A 927 -14.36 42.15 -2.29
N ARG A 928 -13.10 41.73 -2.09
CA ARG A 928 -11.91 42.61 -2.06
C ARG A 928 -10.96 42.38 -3.24
N GLY A 929 -10.98 41.19 -3.82
CA GLY A 929 -10.06 40.73 -4.85
C GLY A 929 -8.75 40.18 -4.31
N TYR A 930 -7.71 40.23 -5.15
CA TYR A 930 -6.37 39.73 -4.85
C TYR A 930 -5.60 40.70 -3.96
N ARG A 931 -4.80 40.14 -3.05
CA ARG A 931 -3.92 40.89 -2.16
C ARG A 931 -2.53 41.04 -2.80
N ILE A 932 -2.22 42.21 -3.34
CA ILE A 932 -0.94 42.49 -4.00
C ILE A 932 -0.08 43.49 -3.21
N LEU A 933 1.23 43.44 -3.41
CA LEU A 933 2.18 44.44 -2.90
C LEU A 933 2.03 45.73 -3.72
N ARG A 934 2.09 46.87 -3.03
CA ARG A 934 2.19 48.17 -3.69
C ARG A 934 3.60 48.38 -4.21
N SER A 935 3.70 48.70 -5.50
CA SER A 935 4.87 49.28 -6.17
C SER A 935 5.30 50.61 -5.54
#